data_AF-A0A0P6IVT0-F1
#
_entry.id   AF-A0A0P6IVT0-F1
#
_cell.length_a   1.000
_cell.length_b   1.000
_cell.length_c   1.000
_cell.angle_alpha   90.00
_cell.angle_beta   90.00
_cell.angle_gamma   90.00
#
_symmetry.space_group_name_H-M   'P 1'
#
loop_
_entity.id
_entity.type
_entity.pdbx_description
1 polymer ?
#
loop_
_entity_poly.entity_id
_entity_poly.type
_entity_poly.pdbx_seq_one_letter_code
_entity_poly.pdbx_strand_id
1 'polypeptide(L)'
;MSTTGRRRKSIATPKGWRQQPLSAMVPSSHIASNCCNQWIMMMIVTVTALVATYPVGSEANSLALIGENCIVTEPLYNITFNLTALDSELAHHVKSDINERFLFDVCDHLKNPCNGISGGAACLYRNNQTQVLLGMQSTLQLTDGRLHFNFTGGEPCRNGRNFSLDIILMCSYSTVQEPLSVIPYSTDQCGYFMFWTTKLACAPLPDRVKTNECAVKDETGYTFNLLPLSHLRYHVPDRSGSHFFVTACKPVHYGHMTMCPPGSSVCFVNSTESDYRKRYHDYGQTDPNPTIENGKLVMNMNSSEGKCQNSKIIFECDPTAQEEAPEYVAKEGCVHLFEWRTPLACKEKKFCAVVDPSSGMMFNMSSLAGQSYTVKEANRSYEFGICKIGKSQCGEGSGACELTKDNSEVVGLGNLNDDLLYNITGAPYLLYKSGSICKQPDQRWSTKIEFICETDKGAKAEPKLVENNNCEVYIQMETELACTEPISCVATNLSNDQQIDLSPLISAEYNYEALVNETLAIAKDKKFFLNVCRPLLSIYGLGCPGGSAACMAVQSANDPTPKEELSMGYPDISLIIVRDRVQLKYLRGSDCPQDKDTKLSTEIEFYCQPKAGRGVPILQEVMHDCHYRFEWATNVMCPQYEGEFHAKTCSIVSNDTDVRVDLKNIFPSGELVVNQSKNSASQELRDGKVQLCTKNVTAVIDYRDRAVKMFFAVADASCEGTGGNINVNLKLECGNSSSFIINEQSPCHLILKQVSPQVCPLVGASGSEDRPAGTTTTIKPPGPTSIVTPTKSPITSTAIPTVATSSSTPASEKSDGDSNAPSDGGTDSGGGSVGIILAVLTLISLAGAGGFMLLRNPERRDQLRSLFRRRNVLVQYSRDNLADDF
;
A
#
# COMPACT_ATOMS: atom_id res chain seq x y z
N MET A 1 19.39 -18.45 50.02
CA MET A 1 20.32 -17.96 51.07
C MET A 1 20.34 -16.44 50.97
N SER A 2 19.61 -15.74 51.85
CA SER A 2 20.14 -14.87 52.93
C SER A 2 20.94 -13.66 52.38
N THR A 3 20.74 -12.39 52.74
CA THR A 3 20.08 -11.75 53.89
C THR A 3 20.28 -10.23 53.75
N THR A 4 19.22 -9.45 54.03
CA THR A 4 19.16 -8.20 54.82
C THR A 4 20.21 -7.07 54.71
N GLY A 5 19.72 -5.82 54.67
CA GLY A 5 20.44 -4.66 55.26
C GLY A 5 19.83 -3.29 54.99
N ARG A 6 19.13 -2.71 55.99
CA ARG A 6 18.39 -1.42 55.96
C ARG A 6 18.90 -0.51 57.09
N ARG A 7 19.06 0.81 56.85
CA ARG A 7 18.87 2.01 57.76
C ARG A 7 19.87 3.15 57.42
N ARG A 8 19.47 4.40 57.09
CA ARG A 8 18.80 5.52 57.82
C ARG A 8 19.75 6.42 58.68
N LYS A 9 19.77 7.73 58.39
CA LYS A 9 19.62 8.95 59.28
C LYS A 9 20.05 10.24 58.53
N SER A 10 19.19 11.23 58.27
CA SER A 10 18.70 12.42 59.06
C SER A 10 19.65 13.65 59.07
N ILE A 11 19.30 14.75 58.36
CA ILE A 11 18.70 16.04 58.82
C ILE A 11 19.63 17.00 59.61
N ALA A 12 19.82 18.23 59.08
CA ALA A 12 19.89 19.49 59.85
C ALA A 12 19.63 20.74 58.95
N THR A 13 18.79 21.67 59.44
CA THR A 13 18.62 23.12 59.10
C THR A 13 18.80 23.91 60.43
N PRO A 14 18.51 25.24 60.66
CA PRO A 14 18.01 26.38 59.84
C PRO A 14 18.56 27.80 60.22
N LYS A 15 18.02 28.89 59.60
CA LYS A 15 17.58 30.24 60.14
C LYS A 15 17.66 31.33 59.03
N GLY A 16 16.78 32.33 58.86
CA GLY A 16 15.67 32.88 59.64
C GLY A 16 14.79 33.86 58.81
N TRP A 17 13.77 34.44 59.48
CA TRP A 17 12.50 35.02 58.97
C TRP A 17 12.39 36.57 58.93
N ARG A 18 11.30 37.05 58.26
CA ARG A 18 10.38 38.22 58.48
C ARG A 18 10.48 39.41 57.50
N GLN A 19 9.44 40.19 57.17
CA GLN A 19 7.97 40.07 56.92
C GLN A 19 7.49 41.49 56.47
N GLN A 20 6.83 41.64 55.30
CA GLN A 20 5.67 42.50 54.84
C GLN A 20 5.44 43.98 55.32
N PRO A 21 4.50 44.81 54.76
CA PRO A 21 3.63 44.78 53.55
C PRO A 21 3.48 46.11 52.73
N LEU A 22 2.60 46.11 51.70
CA LEU A 22 2.12 47.20 50.82
C LEU A 22 1.18 48.24 51.51
N SER A 23 1.10 49.46 50.94
CA SER A 23 -0.18 50.20 50.78
C SER A 23 -0.16 51.25 49.65
N ALA A 24 -1.34 51.59 49.14
CA ALA A 24 -1.66 52.27 47.87
C ALA A 24 -1.86 53.80 47.98
N MET A 25 -1.83 54.53 46.85
CA MET A 25 -2.66 55.72 46.56
C MET A 25 -2.56 56.19 45.08
N VAL A 26 -3.68 56.69 44.54
CA VAL A 26 -3.92 57.22 43.16
C VAL A 26 -3.83 58.79 43.18
N PRO A 27 -4.06 59.57 42.08
CA PRO A 27 -3.11 60.54 41.54
C PRO A 27 -3.55 62.01 41.68
N SER A 28 -2.69 62.95 41.29
CA SER A 28 -3.07 64.33 40.98
C SER A 28 -2.31 64.89 39.78
N SER A 29 -2.98 65.80 39.08
CA SER A 29 -2.76 66.23 37.70
C SER A 29 -2.01 67.57 37.56
N HIS A 30 -1.52 67.78 36.33
CA HIS A 30 -1.25 69.05 35.60
C HIS A 30 0.18 69.64 35.49
N ILE A 31 0.55 69.84 34.20
CA ILE A 31 1.49 70.84 33.60
C ILE A 31 2.98 70.40 33.61
N ALA A 32 3.76 70.36 32.52
CA ALA A 32 3.70 71.08 31.25
C ALA A 32 4.30 70.24 30.09
N SER A 33 3.68 70.40 28.92
CA SER A 33 4.19 70.03 27.60
C SER A 33 5.38 70.91 27.22
N ASN A 34 6.58 70.32 27.10
CA ASN A 34 7.64 70.77 26.18
C ASN A 34 8.90 69.87 26.17
N CYS A 35 8.95 68.75 26.91
CA CYS A 35 10.08 67.81 26.88
C CYS A 35 9.96 66.66 25.86
N CYS A 36 8.82 66.49 25.18
CA CYS A 36 8.56 65.28 24.38
C CYS A 36 9.25 65.30 23.01
N ASN A 37 9.41 66.46 22.37
CA ASN A 37 9.98 66.54 21.01
C ASN A 37 11.51 66.38 20.95
N GLN A 38 12.21 66.57 22.07
CA GLN A 38 13.68 66.47 22.11
C GLN A 38 14.16 65.04 22.41
N TRP A 39 13.36 64.25 23.14
CA TRP A 39 13.64 62.84 23.42
C TRP A 39 13.31 61.92 22.23
N ILE A 40 12.33 62.28 21.41
CA ILE A 40 11.95 61.49 20.22
C ILE A 40 13.02 61.60 19.13
N MET A 41 13.56 62.79 18.88
CA MET A 41 14.65 62.97 17.90
C MET A 41 15.96 62.32 18.35
N MET A 42 16.26 62.31 19.66
CA MET A 42 17.46 61.66 20.18
C MET A 42 17.38 60.12 20.09
N MET A 43 16.19 59.54 20.31
CA MET A 43 15.94 58.10 20.12
C MET A 43 16.04 57.66 18.65
N ILE A 44 15.54 58.46 17.71
CA ILE A 44 15.60 58.14 16.26
C ILE A 44 17.05 58.15 15.74
N VAL A 45 17.89 59.08 16.22
CA VAL A 45 19.31 59.16 15.82
C VAL A 45 20.15 58.06 16.48
N THR A 46 19.85 57.64 17.72
CA THR A 46 20.55 56.51 18.35
C THR A 46 20.15 55.16 17.75
N VAL A 47 18.89 54.98 17.35
CA VAL A 47 18.42 53.73 16.71
C VAL A 47 18.94 53.61 15.28
N THR A 48 19.08 54.70 14.53
CA THR A 48 19.66 54.68 13.18
C THR A 48 21.18 54.51 13.17
N ALA A 49 21.90 55.01 14.18
CA ALA A 49 23.34 54.78 14.32
C ALA A 49 23.71 53.37 14.85
N LEU A 50 22.82 52.73 15.62
CA LEU A 50 22.99 51.33 16.04
C LEU A 50 22.68 50.33 14.92
N VAL A 51 21.85 50.67 13.93
CA VAL A 51 21.55 49.77 12.79
C VAL A 51 22.67 49.71 11.75
N ALA A 52 23.67 50.61 11.81
CA ALA A 52 24.75 50.69 10.81
C ALA A 52 26.09 50.01 11.19
N THR A 53 26.20 49.33 12.34
CA THR A 53 27.46 48.64 12.75
C THR A 53 27.27 47.27 13.39
N TYR A 54 26.15 46.59 13.13
CA TYR A 54 26.06 45.16 13.37
C TYR A 54 26.49 44.42 12.10
N PRO A 55 27.40 43.43 12.18
CA PRO A 55 27.72 42.63 11.03
C PRO A 55 26.44 41.94 10.57
N VAL A 56 26.02 42.23 9.35
CA VAL A 56 25.07 41.41 8.60
C VAL A 56 25.76 40.05 8.44
N GLY A 57 25.45 39.15 9.37
CA GLY A 57 26.16 37.89 9.52
C GLY A 57 25.41 36.96 10.46
N SER A 58 24.15 36.67 10.16
CA SER A 58 23.42 35.59 10.83
C SER A 58 22.47 34.82 9.90
N GLU A 59 22.75 34.79 8.59
CA GLU A 59 22.04 33.93 7.62
C GLU A 59 22.83 32.65 7.24
N ALA A 60 23.99 32.39 7.85
CA ALA A 60 24.94 31.39 7.32
C ALA A 60 24.85 29.97 7.94
N ASN A 61 23.89 29.67 8.81
CA ASN A 61 23.90 28.42 9.60
C ASN A 61 22.97 27.30 9.08
N SER A 62 22.11 27.58 8.12
CA SER A 62 21.25 26.59 7.44
C SER A 62 21.40 26.74 5.94
N LEU A 63 21.41 25.62 5.21
CA LEU A 63 21.40 25.63 3.76
C LEU A 63 19.96 25.80 3.28
N ALA A 64 19.69 26.82 2.46
CA ALA A 64 18.40 27.00 1.79
C ALA A 64 18.65 27.53 0.37
N LEU A 65 18.29 26.74 -0.63
CA LEU A 65 18.42 27.07 -2.05
C LEU A 65 17.08 26.90 -2.76
N ILE A 66 16.86 27.71 -3.78
CA ILE A 66 15.73 27.57 -4.70
C ILE A 66 16.31 27.05 -6.02
N GLY A 67 15.74 25.97 -6.54
CA GLY A 67 16.11 25.40 -7.83
C GLY A 67 15.47 26.17 -9.00
N GLU A 68 16.11 26.12 -10.16
CA GLU A 68 15.60 26.70 -11.40
C GLU A 68 15.43 25.59 -12.44
N ASN A 69 14.33 25.61 -13.20
CA ASN A 69 14.01 24.60 -14.23
C ASN A 69 14.11 23.15 -13.69
N CYS A 70 13.62 22.90 -12.47
CA CYS A 70 13.72 21.61 -11.80
C CYS A 70 15.14 21.09 -11.53
N ILE A 71 16.13 21.99 -11.53
CA ILE A 71 17.52 21.69 -11.26
C ILE A 71 17.98 22.50 -10.06
N VAL A 72 18.62 21.85 -9.10
CA VAL A 72 19.26 22.52 -7.96
C VAL A 72 20.65 21.94 -7.74
N THR A 73 21.64 22.79 -7.54
CA THR A 73 23.01 22.38 -7.23
C THR A 73 23.34 22.78 -5.81
N GLU A 74 23.66 21.80 -4.99
CA GLU A 74 24.06 22.04 -3.60
C GLU A 74 25.54 22.46 -3.52
N PRO A 75 25.92 23.43 -2.68
CA PRO A 75 27.25 24.04 -2.71
C PRO A 75 28.31 23.34 -1.85
N LEU A 76 27.96 22.38 -0.99
CA LEU A 76 28.96 21.69 -0.14
C LEU A 76 29.89 20.81 -0.97
N TYR A 77 29.32 19.99 -1.86
CA TYR A 77 30.04 19.03 -2.68
C TYR A 77 29.77 19.21 -4.19
N ASN A 78 29.05 20.27 -4.57
CA ASN A 78 28.70 20.58 -5.94
C ASN A 78 27.87 19.47 -6.63
N ILE A 79 26.95 18.85 -5.87
CA ILE A 79 26.03 17.83 -6.42
C ILE A 79 24.85 18.54 -7.09
N THR A 80 24.63 18.25 -8.37
CA THR A 80 23.46 18.71 -9.11
C THR A 80 22.37 17.65 -9.08
N PHE A 81 21.22 18.00 -8.50
CA PHE A 81 19.99 17.22 -8.57
C PHE A 81 19.19 17.71 -9.78
N ASN A 82 19.09 16.87 -10.79
CA ASN A 82 18.26 17.11 -11.97
C ASN A 82 16.96 16.31 -11.85
N LEU A 83 15.86 17.01 -11.60
CA LEU A 83 14.54 16.43 -11.40
C LEU A 83 13.62 16.59 -12.61
N THR A 84 14.13 17.02 -13.77
CA THR A 84 13.30 17.24 -14.97
C THR A 84 12.59 15.98 -15.45
N ALA A 85 13.15 14.79 -15.16
CA ALA A 85 12.50 13.51 -15.45
C ALA A 85 11.27 13.21 -14.58
N LEU A 86 10.95 14.06 -13.59
CA LEU A 86 9.70 14.02 -12.84
C LEU A 86 8.59 14.86 -13.51
N ASP A 87 8.87 15.56 -14.61
CA ASP A 87 7.83 16.17 -15.44
C ASP A 87 6.89 15.10 -16.01
N SER A 88 5.59 15.40 -16.10
CA SER A 88 4.59 14.49 -16.66
C SER A 88 3.58 15.24 -17.53
N GLU A 89 3.57 14.95 -18.83
CA GLU A 89 2.59 15.53 -19.76
C GLU A 89 1.13 15.24 -19.36
N LEU A 90 0.90 14.15 -18.62
CA LEU A 90 -0.41 13.73 -18.11
C LEU A 90 -0.68 14.20 -16.67
N ALA A 91 0.25 14.93 -16.07
CA ALA A 91 0.38 15.19 -14.64
C ALA A 91 0.53 13.92 -13.79
N HIS A 92 0.96 14.08 -12.55
CA HIS A 92 0.95 13.03 -11.54
C HIS A 92 -0.41 12.96 -10.87
N HIS A 93 -0.87 11.75 -10.59
CA HIS A 93 -2.18 11.49 -10.00
C HIS A 93 -1.99 10.73 -8.71
N VAL A 94 -2.42 11.34 -7.61
CA VAL A 94 -2.40 10.70 -6.29
C VAL A 94 -3.78 10.77 -5.69
N LYS A 95 -4.29 9.66 -5.18
CA LYS A 95 -5.55 9.63 -4.42
C LYS A 95 -5.23 9.69 -2.94
N SER A 96 -5.90 10.62 -2.25
CA SER A 96 -5.90 10.63 -0.78
C SER A 96 -6.73 9.47 -0.23
N ASP A 97 -6.56 9.22 1.07
CA ASP A 97 -7.40 8.34 1.87
C ASP A 97 -8.90 8.59 1.69
N ILE A 98 -9.30 9.86 1.64
CA ILE A 98 -10.68 10.29 1.41
C ILE A 98 -11.07 10.35 -0.08
N ASN A 99 -10.29 9.72 -0.97
CA ASN A 99 -10.54 9.62 -2.41
C ASN A 99 -10.65 10.96 -3.16
N GLU A 100 -10.18 12.05 -2.56
CA GLU A 100 -9.89 13.27 -3.31
C GLU A 100 -8.65 13.05 -4.15
N ARG A 101 -8.69 13.48 -5.43
CA ARG A 101 -7.57 13.29 -6.35
C ARG A 101 -6.71 14.54 -6.37
N PHE A 102 -5.43 14.35 -6.17
CA PHE A 102 -4.40 15.37 -6.29
C PHE A 102 -3.77 15.18 -7.66
N LEU A 103 -3.91 16.20 -8.49
CA LEU A 103 -3.28 16.30 -9.79
C LEU A 103 -2.16 17.32 -9.66
N PHE A 104 -0.94 17.00 -10.02
CA PHE A 104 0.14 17.98 -9.95
C PHE A 104 1.23 17.70 -10.96
N ASP A 105 1.96 18.74 -11.31
CA ASP A 105 3.24 18.65 -11.98
C ASP A 105 4.29 19.43 -11.18
N VAL A 106 5.49 18.87 -11.07
CA VAL A 106 6.58 19.43 -10.26
C VAL A 106 7.57 20.26 -11.09
N CYS A 107 7.57 20.14 -12.42
CA CYS A 107 8.51 20.80 -13.32
C CYS A 107 7.85 21.65 -14.41
N ASP A 108 6.56 21.44 -14.63
CA ASP A 108 5.72 22.30 -15.48
C ASP A 108 4.37 22.59 -14.79
N HIS A 109 3.41 23.08 -15.56
CA HIS A 109 2.05 23.36 -15.14
C HIS A 109 1.10 22.30 -15.70
N LEU A 110 -0.04 22.13 -15.05
CA LEU A 110 -1.11 21.27 -15.51
C LEU A 110 -1.61 21.75 -16.88
N LYS A 111 -1.68 20.83 -17.85
CA LYS A 111 -2.19 21.11 -19.20
C LYS A 111 -3.69 21.44 -19.19
N ASN A 112 -4.43 20.84 -18.26
CA ASN A 112 -5.86 21.08 -18.06
C ASN A 112 -6.09 22.13 -16.96
N PRO A 113 -7.03 23.07 -17.15
CA PRO A 113 -7.35 24.06 -16.13
C PRO A 113 -7.95 23.44 -14.88
N CYS A 114 -7.56 23.97 -13.71
CA CYS A 114 -8.12 23.61 -12.41
C CYS A 114 -9.16 24.65 -12.00
N ASN A 115 -10.41 24.26 -11.84
CA ASN A 115 -11.51 25.17 -11.48
C ASN A 115 -11.65 26.37 -12.45
N GLY A 116 -11.36 26.14 -13.74
CA GLY A 116 -11.34 27.20 -14.76
C GLY A 116 -10.08 28.07 -14.77
N ILE A 117 -9.12 27.84 -13.86
CA ILE A 117 -7.83 28.53 -13.80
C ILE A 117 -6.80 27.73 -14.61
N SER A 118 -6.33 28.31 -15.70
CA SER A 118 -5.25 27.75 -16.53
C SER A 118 -3.87 28.09 -15.95
N GLY A 119 -2.89 27.21 -16.19
CA GLY A 119 -1.50 27.44 -15.76
C GLY A 119 -1.25 27.21 -14.27
N GLY A 120 -2.10 26.42 -13.61
CA GLY A 120 -1.85 25.95 -12.24
C GLY A 120 -0.94 24.73 -12.21
N ALA A 121 -0.12 24.58 -11.18
CA ALA A 121 0.81 23.43 -11.03
C ALA A 121 0.21 22.27 -10.23
N ALA A 122 -0.76 22.53 -9.35
CA ALA A 122 -1.44 21.49 -8.59
C ALA A 122 -2.93 21.78 -8.37
N CYS A 123 -3.75 20.74 -8.50
CA CYS A 123 -5.19 20.77 -8.41
C CYS A 123 -5.72 19.65 -7.51
N LEU A 124 -6.59 20.02 -6.58
CA LEU A 124 -7.37 19.10 -5.77
C LEU A 124 -8.74 18.91 -6.40
N TYR A 125 -9.03 17.69 -6.82
CA TYR A 125 -10.35 17.27 -7.22
C TYR A 125 -11.06 16.67 -6.02
N ARG A 126 -11.95 17.46 -5.43
CA ARG A 126 -12.78 17.03 -4.31
C ARG A 126 -13.91 16.12 -4.78
N ASN A 127 -14.42 15.31 -3.86
CA ASN A 127 -15.49 14.37 -4.14
C ASN A 127 -16.79 15.05 -4.60
N ASN A 128 -17.04 16.29 -4.18
CA ASN A 128 -18.18 17.10 -4.61
C ASN A 128 -18.03 17.70 -6.03
N GLN A 129 -17.08 17.18 -6.83
CA GLN A 129 -16.74 17.66 -8.17
C GLN A 129 -16.23 19.10 -8.21
N THR A 130 -15.97 19.72 -7.06
CA THR A 130 -15.25 20.99 -7.01
C THR A 130 -13.78 20.72 -7.23
N GLN A 131 -13.17 21.63 -7.98
CA GLN A 131 -11.74 21.68 -8.16
C GLN A 131 -11.25 22.82 -7.29
N VAL A 132 -10.16 22.58 -6.58
CA VAL A 132 -9.52 23.59 -5.75
C VAL A 132 -8.08 23.66 -6.18
N LEU A 133 -7.64 24.81 -6.63
CA LEU A 133 -6.24 25.02 -6.96
C LEU A 133 -5.41 24.96 -5.68
N LEU A 134 -4.45 24.02 -5.64
CA LEU A 134 -3.51 23.86 -4.52
C LEU A 134 -2.27 24.75 -4.68
N GLY A 135 -1.88 25.05 -5.92
CA GLY A 135 -0.79 25.98 -6.20
C GLY A 135 -0.72 26.38 -7.67
N MET A 136 -0.43 27.66 -7.90
CA MET A 136 -0.12 28.20 -9.23
C MET A 136 1.29 27.79 -9.67
N GLN A 137 2.24 27.77 -8.75
CA GLN A 137 3.65 27.54 -9.03
C GLN A 137 4.15 26.37 -8.18
N SER A 138 4.89 25.45 -8.78
CA SER A 138 5.75 24.50 -8.06
C SER A 138 7.16 25.10 -7.97
N THR A 139 7.74 25.11 -6.77
CA THR A 139 9.10 25.62 -6.56
C THR A 139 9.95 24.54 -5.91
N LEU A 140 10.99 24.09 -6.62
CA LEU A 140 11.99 23.19 -6.06
C LEU A 140 12.83 23.93 -5.02
N GLN A 141 12.95 23.35 -3.84
CA GLN A 141 13.78 23.87 -2.76
C GLN A 141 14.69 22.78 -2.20
N LEU A 142 15.89 23.19 -1.80
CA LEU A 142 16.81 22.36 -1.04
C LEU A 142 17.07 23.05 0.31
N THR A 143 16.54 22.47 1.39
CA THR A 143 16.70 22.99 2.75
C THR A 143 17.36 21.97 3.65
N ASP A 144 18.60 22.25 4.08
CA ASP A 144 19.43 21.38 4.92
C ASP A 144 19.44 19.92 4.42
N GLY A 145 19.62 19.74 3.11
CA GLY A 145 19.67 18.43 2.46
C GLY A 145 18.30 17.84 2.09
N ARG A 146 17.20 18.43 2.56
CA ARG A 146 15.85 18.04 2.16
C ARG A 146 15.50 18.66 0.81
N LEU A 147 15.26 17.82 -0.19
CA LEU A 147 14.65 18.24 -1.45
C LEU A 147 13.13 18.22 -1.30
N HIS A 148 12.46 19.32 -1.63
CA HIS A 148 11.01 19.35 -1.66
C HIS A 148 10.49 20.35 -2.69
N PHE A 149 9.31 20.07 -3.23
CA PHE A 149 8.55 21.00 -4.05
C PHE A 149 7.50 21.69 -3.19
N ASN A 150 7.55 23.01 -3.13
CA ASN A 150 6.52 23.82 -2.50
C ASN A 150 5.56 24.36 -3.56
N PHE A 151 4.27 24.05 -3.42
CA PHE A 151 3.21 24.57 -4.28
C PHE A 151 2.53 25.75 -3.60
N THR A 152 2.72 26.94 -4.16
CA THR A 152 2.17 28.20 -3.62
C THR A 152 1.16 28.84 -4.57
N GLY A 153 0.39 29.81 -4.04
CA GLY A 153 -0.59 30.55 -4.83
C GLY A 153 -1.91 29.80 -5.04
N GLY A 154 -2.24 28.82 -4.17
CA GLY A 154 -3.53 28.15 -4.18
C GLY A 154 -4.70 29.08 -3.83
N GLU A 155 -5.91 28.57 -3.99
CA GLU A 155 -7.15 29.30 -3.69
C GLU A 155 -7.27 29.69 -2.21
N PRO A 156 -8.03 30.75 -1.87
CA PRO A 156 -8.32 31.10 -0.48
C PRO A 156 -8.97 29.95 0.29
N CYS A 157 -8.44 29.68 1.46
CA CYS A 157 -8.93 28.70 2.43
C CYS A 157 -9.42 29.42 3.71
N ARG A 158 -9.79 28.63 4.73
CA ARG A 158 -10.30 29.15 6.00
C ARG A 158 -9.23 30.00 6.73
N ASN A 159 -9.67 30.98 7.50
CA ASN A 159 -8.82 31.83 8.36
C ASN A 159 -7.74 32.64 7.63
N GLY A 160 -7.98 33.06 6.38
CA GLY A 160 -7.05 33.92 5.62
C GLY A 160 -5.76 33.21 5.18
N ARG A 161 -5.76 31.87 5.15
CA ARG A 161 -4.72 31.05 4.54
C ARG A 161 -5.16 30.65 3.14
N ASN A 162 -4.23 30.20 2.30
CA ASN A 162 -4.54 29.60 1.01
C ASN A 162 -4.27 28.11 1.06
N PHE A 163 -4.87 27.36 0.14
CA PHE A 163 -4.48 25.97 -0.10
C PHE A 163 -3.01 25.88 -0.52
N SER A 164 -2.35 24.81 -0.10
CA SER A 164 -0.94 24.54 -0.42
C SER A 164 -0.67 23.04 -0.43
N LEU A 165 0.30 22.64 -1.24
CA LEU A 165 0.81 21.27 -1.31
C LEU A 165 2.33 21.33 -1.19
N ASP A 166 2.90 20.42 -0.41
CA ASP A 166 4.34 20.28 -0.27
C ASP A 166 4.72 18.82 -0.52
N ILE A 167 5.65 18.58 -1.44
CA ILE A 167 6.10 17.24 -1.80
C ILE A 167 7.55 17.08 -1.37
N ILE A 168 7.80 16.20 -0.40
CA ILE A 168 9.13 15.94 0.14
C ILE A 168 9.72 14.74 -0.59
N LEU A 169 10.86 14.94 -1.25
CA LEU A 169 11.54 13.87 -1.95
C LEU A 169 12.44 13.09 -0.99
N MET A 170 12.40 11.77 -1.09
CA MET A 170 13.22 10.86 -0.31
C MET A 170 14.16 10.10 -1.25
N CYS A 171 15.45 10.11 -0.93
CA CYS A 171 16.42 9.29 -1.66
C CYS A 171 16.21 7.81 -1.35
N SER A 172 16.06 7.02 -2.41
CA SER A 172 16.23 5.56 -2.37
C SER A 172 16.98 5.10 -3.61
N TYR A 173 18.00 4.27 -3.41
CA TYR A 173 18.69 3.58 -4.49
C TYR A 173 17.96 2.31 -4.97
N SER A 174 16.82 1.98 -4.35
CA SER A 174 15.97 0.86 -4.76
C SER A 174 15.31 1.15 -6.11
N THR A 175 15.10 0.09 -6.88
CA THR A 175 14.28 0.13 -8.11
C THR A 175 12.80 -0.03 -7.81
N VAL A 176 12.43 -0.33 -6.55
CA VAL A 176 11.04 -0.45 -6.10
C VAL A 176 10.50 0.95 -5.76
N GLN A 177 9.43 1.35 -6.46
CA GLN A 177 8.80 2.64 -6.26
C GLN A 177 7.66 2.50 -5.23
N GLU A 178 7.78 3.20 -4.10
CA GLU A 178 6.72 3.29 -3.10
C GLU A 178 5.58 4.17 -3.64
N PRO A 179 4.30 3.81 -3.39
CA PRO A 179 3.18 4.63 -3.78
C PRO A 179 3.17 5.96 -3.02
N LEU A 180 2.81 7.04 -3.70
CA LEU A 180 2.64 8.35 -3.10
C LEU A 180 1.42 8.35 -2.16
N SER A 181 1.62 8.84 -0.93
CA SER A 181 0.56 9.03 0.06
C SER A 181 0.42 10.51 0.40
N VAL A 182 -0.83 10.96 0.57
CA VAL A 182 -1.16 12.36 0.89
C VAL A 182 -1.59 12.46 2.34
N ILE A 183 -0.93 13.34 3.09
CA ILE A 183 -1.19 13.56 4.50
C ILE A 183 -1.59 15.02 4.72
N PRO A 184 -2.81 15.31 5.22
CA PRO A 184 -3.17 16.66 5.65
C PRO A 184 -2.39 16.98 6.94
N TYR A 185 -1.61 18.07 6.93
CA TYR A 185 -0.84 18.47 8.12
C TYR A 185 -1.44 19.63 8.89
N SER A 186 -2.44 20.28 8.31
CA SER A 186 -3.15 21.37 8.95
C SER A 186 -4.51 20.90 9.46
N THR A 187 -4.87 21.29 10.69
CA THR A 187 -6.13 20.90 11.33
C THR A 187 -7.38 21.41 10.61
N ASP A 188 -7.20 22.40 9.73
CA ASP A 188 -8.20 23.00 8.85
C ASP A 188 -8.18 22.42 7.42
N GLN A 189 -7.32 21.43 7.13
CA GLN A 189 -7.16 20.79 5.81
C GLN A 189 -6.90 21.77 4.66
N CYS A 190 -6.14 22.84 4.94
CA CYS A 190 -5.67 23.81 3.95
C CYS A 190 -4.25 23.50 3.45
N GLY A 191 -3.53 22.58 4.09
CA GLY A 191 -2.16 22.20 3.72
C GLY A 191 -1.98 20.69 3.71
N TYR A 192 -1.33 20.20 2.65
CA TYR A 192 -1.06 18.77 2.42
C TYR A 192 0.44 18.52 2.22
N PHE A 193 0.95 17.41 2.77
CA PHE A 193 2.29 16.90 2.47
C PHE A 193 2.21 15.55 1.73
N MET A 194 3.18 15.28 0.87
CA MET A 194 3.44 13.97 0.28
C MET A 194 4.90 13.59 0.45
N PHE A 195 5.18 12.29 0.60
CA PHE A 195 6.54 11.76 0.49
C PHE A 195 6.70 11.06 -0.86
N TRP A 196 7.75 11.41 -1.61
CA TRP A 196 8.06 10.80 -2.90
C TRP A 196 9.45 10.18 -2.87
N THR A 197 9.49 8.86 -2.74
CA THR A 197 10.74 8.09 -2.81
C THR A 197 11.20 7.94 -4.26
N THR A 198 12.39 8.45 -4.59
CA THR A 198 12.95 8.40 -5.96
C THR A 198 14.48 8.42 -5.97
N LYS A 199 15.07 7.71 -6.93
CA LYS A 199 16.53 7.72 -7.18
C LYS A 199 17.05 9.10 -7.61
N LEU A 200 16.19 9.95 -8.17
CA LEU A 200 16.57 11.30 -8.62
C LEU A 200 16.86 12.25 -7.45
N ALA A 201 16.38 11.93 -6.25
CA ALA A 201 16.67 12.66 -5.02
C ALA A 201 17.98 12.16 -4.35
N CYS A 202 18.65 11.16 -4.91
CA CYS A 202 19.89 10.63 -4.39
C CYS A 202 21.12 11.33 -4.97
N ALA A 203 22.20 11.35 -4.18
CA ALA A 203 23.51 11.67 -4.70
C ALA A 203 23.94 10.59 -5.73
N PRO A 204 24.70 10.94 -6.78
CA PRO A 204 25.16 9.98 -7.77
C PRO A 204 25.94 8.82 -7.14
N LEU A 205 25.60 7.58 -7.51
CA LEU A 205 26.36 6.41 -7.09
C LEU A 205 27.73 6.40 -7.79
N PRO A 206 28.84 6.14 -7.07
CA PRO A 206 30.13 5.82 -7.68
C PRO A 206 30.00 4.58 -8.58
N ASP A 207 30.73 4.53 -9.71
CA ASP A 207 30.61 3.44 -10.69
C ASP A 207 30.81 2.05 -10.08
N ARG A 208 31.73 1.92 -9.13
CA ARG A 208 32.01 0.67 -8.39
C ARG A 208 30.81 0.12 -7.60
N VAL A 209 29.78 0.92 -7.35
CA VAL A 209 28.60 0.57 -6.52
C VAL A 209 27.34 0.41 -7.38
N LYS A 210 27.35 0.70 -8.68
CA LYS A 210 26.12 0.67 -9.50
C LYS A 210 25.55 -0.74 -9.70
N THR A 211 26.40 -1.76 -9.83
CA THR A 211 26.01 -3.14 -10.19
C THR A 211 26.46 -4.17 -9.15
N ASN A 212 26.63 -3.77 -7.88
CA ASN A 212 27.16 -4.67 -6.85
C ASN A 212 26.13 -5.68 -6.35
N GLU A 213 26.59 -6.91 -6.11
CA GLU A 213 25.79 -7.97 -5.47
C GLU A 213 25.85 -7.91 -3.94
N CYS A 214 26.79 -7.15 -3.37
CA CYS A 214 27.11 -7.09 -1.93
C CYS A 214 27.13 -8.46 -1.24
N ALA A 215 27.84 -9.39 -1.86
CA ALA A 215 27.89 -10.77 -1.42
C ALA A 215 29.33 -11.27 -1.31
N VAL A 216 29.55 -12.21 -0.40
CA VAL A 216 30.85 -12.87 -0.20
C VAL A 216 30.66 -14.37 -0.02
N LYS A 217 31.55 -15.15 -0.61
CA LYS A 217 31.60 -16.61 -0.43
C LYS A 217 32.64 -16.97 0.61
N ASP A 218 32.31 -17.92 1.47
CA ASP A 218 33.29 -18.49 2.38
C ASP A 218 34.08 -19.66 1.76
N GLU A 219 35.01 -20.22 2.54
CA GLU A 219 35.84 -21.36 2.15
C GLU A 219 35.02 -22.62 1.79
N THR A 220 33.77 -22.71 2.25
CA THR A 220 32.85 -23.82 1.95
C THR A 220 31.98 -23.58 0.72
N GLY A 221 32.05 -22.39 0.13
CA GLY A 221 31.24 -21.97 -1.02
C GLY A 221 29.86 -21.40 -0.65
N TYR A 222 29.55 -21.26 0.65
CA TYR A 222 28.30 -20.61 1.09
C TYR A 222 28.38 -19.11 0.80
N THR A 223 27.31 -18.55 0.24
CA THR A 223 27.25 -17.13 -0.14
C THR A 223 26.44 -16.35 0.88
N PHE A 224 27.07 -15.38 1.53
CA PHE A 224 26.41 -14.38 2.35
C PHE A 224 26.02 -13.19 1.48
N ASN A 225 24.79 -12.69 1.59
CA ASN A 225 24.31 -11.52 0.85
C ASN A 225 23.82 -10.45 1.84
N LEU A 226 24.51 -9.30 1.85
CA LEU A 226 24.21 -8.18 2.75
C LEU A 226 23.48 -7.03 2.04
N LEU A 227 23.17 -7.16 0.74
CA LEU A 227 22.50 -6.12 -0.04
C LEU A 227 21.18 -5.60 0.57
N PRO A 228 20.34 -6.42 1.25
CA PRO A 228 19.12 -5.92 1.88
C PRO A 228 19.35 -4.80 2.91
N LEU A 229 20.53 -4.79 3.56
CA LEU A 229 20.90 -3.75 4.54
C LEU A 229 21.16 -2.37 3.90
N SER A 230 21.15 -2.29 2.57
CA SER A 230 21.39 -1.04 1.83
C SER A 230 20.17 -0.13 1.71
N HIS A 231 18.98 -0.62 2.01
CA HIS A 231 17.73 0.13 1.84
C HIS A 231 17.48 1.15 2.94
N LEU A 232 18.16 1.00 4.09
CA LEU A 232 17.95 1.83 5.26
C LEU A 232 19.25 2.52 5.67
N ARG A 233 19.07 3.70 6.29
CA ARG A 233 20.11 4.42 7.00
C ARG A 233 19.82 4.37 8.48
N TYR A 234 20.84 4.16 9.30
CA TYR A 234 20.69 4.08 10.74
C TYR A 234 21.38 5.25 11.40
N HIS A 235 20.67 5.86 12.36
CA HIS A 235 21.22 6.88 13.24
C HIS A 235 21.87 6.18 14.42
N VAL A 236 23.19 6.32 14.56
CA VAL A 236 23.98 5.63 15.58
C VAL A 236 24.67 6.66 16.48
N PRO A 237 24.31 6.78 17.76
CA PRO A 237 24.93 7.76 18.65
C PRO A 237 26.40 7.41 18.93
N ASP A 238 27.26 8.44 18.98
CA ASP A 238 28.70 8.27 19.28
C ASP A 238 29.00 8.23 20.79
N ARG A 239 27.96 8.35 21.63
CA ARG A 239 27.98 8.43 23.10
C ARG A 239 28.59 9.73 23.67
N SER A 240 28.99 10.68 22.83
CA SER A 240 29.52 12.01 23.20
C SER A 240 28.56 13.16 22.90
N GLY A 241 27.40 12.86 22.31
CA GLY A 241 26.37 13.81 21.94
C GLY A 241 26.35 14.13 20.44
N SER A 242 27.28 13.57 19.67
CA SER A 242 27.24 13.53 18.21
C SER A 242 26.73 12.15 17.73
N HIS A 243 26.70 11.92 16.43
CA HIS A 243 26.19 10.66 15.89
C HIS A 243 26.80 10.33 14.54
N PHE A 244 26.62 9.09 14.11
CA PHE A 244 26.90 8.59 12.78
C PHE A 244 25.60 8.30 12.06
N PHE A 245 25.60 8.50 10.74
CA PHE A 245 24.72 7.78 9.84
C PHE A 245 25.47 6.60 9.25
N VAL A 246 24.91 5.40 9.39
CA VAL A 246 25.52 4.13 8.98
C VAL A 246 24.58 3.39 8.03
N THR A 247 25.14 2.85 6.96
CA THR A 247 24.47 1.92 6.04
C THR A 247 25.51 0.94 5.46
N ALA A 248 25.05 -0.15 4.85
CA ALA A 248 25.91 -1.14 4.19
C ALA A 248 25.64 -1.17 2.69
N CYS A 249 26.64 -1.60 1.90
CA CYS A 249 26.54 -1.88 0.46
C CYS A 249 26.19 -0.72 -0.50
N LYS A 250 25.56 0.37 -0.02
CA LYS A 250 25.30 1.62 -0.74
C LYS A 250 25.71 2.82 0.14
N PRO A 251 25.86 4.03 -0.43
CA PRO A 251 26.11 5.24 0.35
C PRO A 251 24.91 5.63 1.20
N VAL A 252 25.13 6.39 2.27
CA VAL A 252 24.07 6.97 3.10
C VAL A 252 23.12 7.78 2.22
N HIS A 253 21.82 7.56 2.41
CA HIS A 253 20.79 8.29 1.68
C HIS A 253 20.84 9.78 2.03
N TYR A 254 21.15 10.58 1.02
CA TYR A 254 21.16 12.04 1.11
C TYR A 254 19.75 12.54 1.46
N GLY A 255 19.65 13.50 2.37
CA GLY A 255 18.35 13.97 2.80
C GLY A 255 18.40 14.98 3.94
N HIS A 256 17.25 15.19 4.57
CA HIS A 256 17.12 16.16 5.65
C HIS A 256 18.12 15.91 6.78
N MET A 257 18.94 16.92 7.05
CA MET A 257 20.03 16.90 8.02
C MET A 257 21.06 15.79 7.80
N THR A 258 21.15 15.24 6.61
CA THR A 258 22.08 14.16 6.24
C THR A 258 22.76 14.52 4.92
N MET A 259 23.52 15.61 4.95
CA MET A 259 24.30 16.13 3.82
C MET A 259 25.70 15.51 3.84
N CYS A 260 25.76 14.18 3.84
CA CYS A 260 27.00 13.44 3.92
C CYS A 260 27.82 13.58 2.63
N PRO A 261 29.16 13.55 2.70
CA PRO A 261 29.99 13.56 1.51
C PRO A 261 29.62 12.42 0.54
N PRO A 262 29.64 12.65 -0.78
CA PRO A 262 29.29 11.64 -1.77
C PRO A 262 30.03 10.32 -1.55
N GLY A 263 29.30 9.21 -1.65
CA GLY A 263 29.88 7.87 -1.51
C GLY A 263 30.16 7.41 -0.07
N SER A 264 29.84 8.20 0.95
CA SER A 264 30.04 7.80 2.36
C SER A 264 29.00 6.76 2.79
N SER A 265 29.42 5.59 3.30
CA SER A 265 28.56 4.62 4.01
C SER A 265 28.55 4.85 5.52
N VAL A 266 29.62 5.45 6.07
CA VAL A 266 29.68 5.92 7.45
C VAL A 266 29.97 7.41 7.45
N CYS A 267 29.02 8.18 7.95
CA CYS A 267 29.07 9.64 7.96
C CYS A 267 28.93 10.14 9.39
N PHE A 268 29.94 10.85 9.90
CA PHE A 268 29.89 11.45 11.22
C PHE A 268 29.25 12.84 11.15
N VAL A 269 28.38 13.13 12.12
CA VAL A 269 27.66 14.39 12.23
C VAL A 269 27.97 15.04 13.58
N ASN A 270 28.79 16.10 13.54
CA ASN A 270 29.13 16.86 14.72
C ASN A 270 27.94 17.71 15.16
N SER A 271 27.21 17.25 16.16
CA SER A 271 25.96 17.89 16.60
C SER A 271 26.21 19.19 17.38
N THR A 272 27.46 19.51 17.72
CA THR A 272 27.85 20.79 18.33
C THR A 272 28.25 21.86 17.31
N GLU A 273 28.51 21.48 16.06
CA GLU A 273 28.90 22.41 15.00
C GLU A 273 27.66 23.08 14.40
N SER A 274 27.62 24.42 14.41
CA SER A 274 26.50 25.21 13.91
C SER A 274 26.61 25.54 12.42
N ASP A 275 27.82 25.58 11.86
CA ASP A 275 28.08 25.77 10.43
C ASP A 275 27.88 24.46 9.67
N TYR A 276 26.83 24.38 8.85
CA TYR A 276 26.50 23.17 8.10
C TYR A 276 27.65 22.70 7.19
N ARG A 277 28.53 23.60 6.75
CA ARG A 277 29.68 23.28 5.87
C ARG A 277 30.78 22.47 6.58
N LYS A 278 30.75 22.43 7.91
CA LYS A 278 31.74 21.74 8.75
C LYS A 278 31.12 20.63 9.60
N ARG A 279 29.81 20.39 9.45
CA ARG A 279 29.06 19.48 10.32
C ARG A 279 29.18 18.01 9.92
N TYR A 280 29.35 17.75 8.63
CA TYR A 280 29.31 16.42 8.03
C TYR A 280 30.71 15.99 7.62
N HIS A 281 31.08 14.77 7.99
CA HIS A 281 32.40 14.23 7.71
C HIS A 281 32.32 12.78 7.24
N ASP A 282 33.09 12.45 6.21
CA ASP A 282 33.23 11.08 5.75
C ASP A 282 34.13 10.27 6.69
N TYR A 283 33.57 9.23 7.28
CA TYR A 283 34.27 8.29 8.16
C TYR A 283 34.38 6.89 7.51
N GLY A 284 33.96 6.75 6.26
CA GLY A 284 34.03 5.49 5.53
C GLY A 284 33.26 5.54 4.22
N GLN A 285 33.99 5.54 3.11
CA GLN A 285 33.43 5.39 1.77
C GLN A 285 32.89 3.97 1.55
N THR A 286 31.78 3.86 0.83
CA THR A 286 31.12 2.60 0.48
C THR A 286 32.08 1.65 -0.24
N ASP A 287 32.42 0.52 0.38
CA ASP A 287 33.02 -0.61 -0.30
C ASP A 287 31.99 -1.74 -0.37
N PRO A 288 31.45 -2.04 -1.57
CA PRO A 288 30.39 -3.03 -1.71
C PRO A 288 30.88 -4.49 -1.63
N ASN A 289 32.14 -4.73 -1.27
CA ASN A 289 32.74 -6.06 -1.21
C ASN A 289 32.95 -6.46 0.26
N PRO A 290 31.98 -7.14 0.89
CA PRO A 290 32.21 -7.68 2.22
C PRO A 290 33.32 -8.74 2.17
N THR A 291 34.05 -8.86 3.28
CA THR A 291 35.13 -9.83 3.46
C THR A 291 34.86 -10.69 4.67
N ILE A 292 35.57 -11.81 4.80
CA ILE A 292 35.49 -12.67 5.97
C ILE A 292 36.82 -12.58 6.72
N GLU A 293 36.78 -12.02 7.93
CA GLU A 293 37.95 -11.90 8.81
C GLU A 293 37.69 -12.71 10.08
N ASN A 294 38.54 -13.69 10.39
CA ASN A 294 38.41 -14.55 11.57
C ASN A 294 37.02 -15.20 11.72
N GLY A 295 36.39 -15.57 10.60
CA GLY A 295 35.06 -16.18 10.59
C GLY A 295 33.88 -15.22 10.75
N LYS A 296 34.12 -13.90 10.81
CA LYS A 296 33.08 -12.87 10.84
C LYS A 296 33.01 -12.11 9.52
N LEU A 297 31.80 -11.74 9.11
CA LEU A 297 31.61 -10.86 7.97
C LEU A 297 32.03 -9.44 8.34
N VAL A 298 32.83 -8.82 7.50
CA VAL A 298 33.41 -7.51 7.77
C VAL A 298 33.36 -6.63 6.53
N MET A 299 32.92 -5.39 6.71
CA MET A 299 33.08 -4.33 5.72
C MET A 299 34.09 -3.29 6.24
N ASN A 300 35.22 -3.19 5.54
CA ASN A 300 36.25 -2.20 5.79
C ASN A 300 36.01 -0.97 4.89
N MET A 301 35.94 0.20 5.49
CA MET A 301 35.61 1.44 4.78
C MET A 301 36.64 2.51 5.10
N ASN A 302 37.31 3.01 4.07
CA ASN A 302 38.31 4.06 4.22
C ASN A 302 37.67 5.43 4.06
N SER A 303 38.03 6.37 4.92
CA SER A 303 37.62 7.78 4.80
C SER A 303 38.37 8.47 3.65
N SER A 304 37.66 9.31 2.92
CA SER A 304 38.22 10.20 1.89
C SER A 304 38.76 11.52 2.46
N GLU A 305 38.32 11.94 3.65
CA GLU A 305 38.70 13.21 4.28
C GLU A 305 39.94 13.12 5.17
N GLY A 306 40.30 11.93 5.66
CA GLY A 306 41.43 11.79 6.57
C GLY A 306 41.96 10.38 6.72
N LYS A 307 43.28 10.26 6.96
CA LYS A 307 43.96 8.97 7.12
C LYS A 307 43.58 8.21 8.41
N CYS A 308 42.83 8.82 9.33
CA CYS A 308 42.60 8.28 10.68
C CYS A 308 41.13 8.31 11.17
N GLN A 309 40.19 8.29 10.22
CA GLN A 309 38.75 8.26 10.48
C GLN A 309 38.09 7.12 9.70
N ASN A 310 38.77 5.98 9.52
CA ASN A 310 38.21 4.84 8.81
C ASN A 310 37.14 4.16 9.67
N SER A 311 36.32 3.32 9.05
CA SER A 311 35.29 2.55 9.76
C SER A 311 35.35 1.07 9.38
N LYS A 312 34.97 0.23 10.32
CA LYS A 312 34.80 -1.21 10.14
C LYS A 312 33.44 -1.60 10.72
N ILE A 313 32.59 -2.19 9.90
CA ILE A 313 31.35 -2.84 10.35
C ILE A 313 31.63 -4.33 10.46
N ILE A 314 31.41 -4.89 11.64
CA ILE A 314 31.48 -6.32 11.92
C ILE A 314 30.05 -6.83 12.02
N PHE A 315 29.66 -7.75 11.13
CA PHE A 315 28.34 -8.35 11.19
C PHE A 315 28.37 -9.60 12.05
N GLU A 316 27.54 -9.63 13.07
CA GLU A 316 27.38 -10.77 13.96
C GLU A 316 26.11 -11.52 13.58
N CYS A 317 26.22 -12.85 13.48
CA CYS A 317 25.06 -13.70 13.32
C CYS A 317 24.18 -13.60 14.58
N ASP A 318 22.96 -13.09 14.39
CA ASP A 318 21.89 -13.18 15.37
C ASP A 318 20.60 -13.58 14.65
N PRO A 319 20.15 -14.84 14.75
CA PRO A 319 18.95 -15.31 14.07
C PRO A 319 17.65 -14.76 14.65
N THR A 320 17.72 -14.02 15.77
CA THR A 320 16.59 -13.48 16.52
C THR A 320 16.52 -11.95 16.50
N ALA A 321 17.47 -11.28 15.85
CA ALA A 321 17.49 -9.83 15.76
C ALA A 321 16.25 -9.30 15.03
N GLN A 322 15.36 -8.62 15.75
CA GLN A 322 14.18 -7.93 15.21
C GLN A 322 14.47 -6.46 14.84
N GLU A 323 15.51 -5.86 15.42
CA GLU A 323 15.97 -4.51 15.10
C GLU A 323 17.34 -4.56 14.42
N GLU A 324 17.37 -4.36 13.10
CA GLU A 324 18.57 -4.45 12.26
C GLU A 324 19.47 -3.20 12.35
N ALA A 325 19.64 -2.56 13.51
CA ALA A 325 20.47 -1.36 13.62
C ALA A 325 21.91 -1.69 14.05
N PRO A 326 22.95 -1.07 13.44
CA PRO A 326 24.32 -1.20 13.91
C PRO A 326 24.56 -0.38 15.19
N GLU A 327 25.40 -0.91 16.07
CA GLU A 327 25.84 -0.25 17.29
C GLU A 327 27.28 0.24 17.17
N TYR A 328 27.55 1.46 17.63
CA TYR A 328 28.92 1.96 17.77
C TYR A 328 29.59 1.33 18.99
N VAL A 329 30.68 0.62 18.77
CA VAL A 329 31.41 -0.12 19.81
C VAL A 329 32.51 0.76 20.41
N ALA A 330 33.49 1.14 19.59
CA ALA A 330 34.69 1.86 20.01
C ALA A 330 35.47 2.45 18.83
N LYS A 331 36.52 3.21 19.11
CA LYS A 331 37.56 3.59 18.15
C LYS A 331 38.86 2.87 18.52
N GLU A 332 39.41 2.10 17.59
CA GLU A 332 40.70 1.43 17.71
C GLU A 332 41.72 2.04 16.75
N GLY A 333 42.67 2.81 17.29
CA GLY A 333 43.62 3.57 16.49
C GLY A 333 42.91 4.52 15.52
N CYS A 334 42.96 4.18 14.24
CA CYS A 334 42.37 4.97 13.15
C CYS A 334 41.05 4.41 12.61
N VAL A 335 40.47 3.40 13.27
CA VAL A 335 39.27 2.69 12.80
C VAL A 335 38.15 2.79 13.85
N HIS A 336 36.98 3.24 13.42
CA HIS A 336 35.73 3.24 14.17
C HIS A 336 35.04 1.89 13.98
N LEU A 337 34.75 1.19 15.07
CA LEU A 337 34.15 -0.14 15.06
C LEU A 337 32.64 -0.06 15.30
N PHE A 338 31.90 -0.71 14.41
CA PHE A 338 30.47 -0.91 14.50
C PHE A 338 30.19 -2.41 14.54
N GLU A 339 29.28 -2.82 15.42
CA GLU A 339 28.76 -4.19 15.46
C GLU A 339 27.34 -4.18 14.92
N TRP A 340 27.03 -5.05 13.96
CA TRP A 340 25.71 -5.15 13.35
C TRP A 340 25.19 -6.58 13.49
N ARG A 341 24.27 -6.79 14.43
CA ARG A 341 23.62 -8.09 14.63
C ARG A 341 22.51 -8.26 13.61
N THR A 342 22.60 -9.32 12.81
CA THR A 342 21.63 -9.56 11.73
C THR A 342 21.54 -11.06 11.40
N PRO A 343 20.35 -11.56 11.03
CA PRO A 343 20.21 -12.91 10.52
C PRO A 343 20.98 -13.12 9.19
N LEU A 344 21.26 -12.06 8.43
CA LEU A 344 22.00 -12.13 7.16
C LEU A 344 23.48 -12.54 7.33
N ALA A 345 24.01 -12.45 8.56
CA ALA A 345 25.37 -12.87 8.89
C ALA A 345 25.47 -14.34 9.34
N CYS A 346 24.34 -15.06 9.44
CA CYS A 346 24.31 -16.44 9.91
C CYS A 346 24.68 -17.44 8.81
N LYS A 347 25.72 -18.25 9.08
CA LYS A 347 26.11 -19.41 8.27
C LYS A 347 25.21 -20.61 8.55
N GLU A 348 23.91 -20.39 8.49
CA GLU A 348 22.93 -21.46 8.58
C GLU A 348 22.09 -21.39 7.33
N LYS A 349 22.42 -22.25 6.37
CA LYS A 349 21.41 -22.71 5.43
C LYS A 349 20.39 -23.48 6.27
N LYS A 350 19.38 -22.77 6.74
CA LYS A 350 18.26 -23.41 7.42
C LYS A 350 17.72 -24.48 6.47
N PHE A 351 17.72 -25.71 6.95
CA PHE A 351 17.33 -26.87 6.15
C PHE A 351 15.97 -26.58 5.51
N CYS A 352 15.91 -26.67 4.18
CA CYS A 352 14.68 -26.43 3.42
C CYS A 352 14.09 -25.01 3.59
N ALA A 353 14.93 -23.97 3.68
CA ALA A 353 14.47 -22.59 3.84
C ALA A 353 15.21 -21.60 2.92
N VAL A 354 14.54 -20.49 2.60
CA VAL A 354 15.05 -19.41 1.74
C VAL A 354 14.55 -18.06 2.25
N VAL A 355 15.36 -17.01 2.07
CA VAL A 355 14.98 -15.61 2.37
C VAL A 355 14.65 -14.89 1.08
N ASP A 356 13.50 -14.23 1.01
CA ASP A 356 13.17 -13.29 -0.06
C ASP A 356 14.13 -12.09 0.00
N PRO A 357 14.96 -11.87 -1.04
CA PRO A 357 15.94 -10.79 -1.04
C PRO A 357 15.32 -9.39 -1.12
N SER A 358 14.04 -9.26 -1.46
CA SER A 358 13.35 -7.98 -1.58
C SER A 358 12.64 -7.54 -0.31
N SER A 359 12.06 -8.47 0.45
CA SER A 359 11.36 -8.18 1.73
C SER A 359 12.14 -8.59 2.98
N GLY A 360 13.16 -9.45 2.86
CA GLY A 360 13.87 -10.05 4.00
C GLY A 360 13.10 -11.19 4.68
N MET A 361 11.91 -11.57 4.19
CA MET A 361 11.08 -12.63 4.76
C MET A 361 11.67 -14.02 4.52
N MET A 362 11.57 -14.91 5.52
CA MET A 362 12.06 -16.28 5.43
C MET A 362 10.93 -17.28 5.22
N PHE A 363 11.01 -18.05 4.14
CA PHE A 363 10.15 -19.21 3.88
C PHE A 363 10.85 -20.48 4.35
N ASN A 364 10.20 -21.29 5.19
CA ASN A 364 10.78 -22.51 5.74
C ASN A 364 9.85 -23.71 5.52
N MET A 365 10.26 -24.61 4.63
CA MET A 365 9.51 -25.80 4.21
C MET A 365 9.96 -27.07 4.95
N SER A 366 10.79 -26.96 5.99
CA SER A 366 11.36 -28.11 6.71
C SER A 366 10.32 -29.08 7.29
N SER A 367 9.12 -28.59 7.63
CA SER A 367 8.02 -29.42 8.14
C SER A 367 7.39 -30.33 7.08
N LEU A 368 7.60 -30.05 5.79
CA LEU A 368 7.16 -30.91 4.68
C LEU A 368 8.17 -32.02 4.36
N ALA A 369 9.35 -31.98 4.97
CA ALA A 369 10.42 -32.92 4.66
C ALA A 369 10.24 -34.29 5.31
N GLY A 370 10.82 -35.32 4.68
CA GLY A 370 10.80 -36.70 5.17
C GLY A 370 9.50 -37.46 4.87
N GLN A 371 8.56 -36.83 4.17
CA GLN A 371 7.37 -37.47 3.60
C GLN A 371 7.59 -37.80 2.12
N SER A 372 6.74 -38.66 1.57
CA SER A 372 6.64 -38.90 0.12
C SER A 372 5.25 -38.48 -0.34
N TYR A 373 5.21 -37.68 -1.40
CA TYR A 373 4.00 -37.15 -2.01
C TYR A 373 3.76 -37.83 -3.35
N THR A 374 2.50 -37.96 -3.75
CA THR A 374 2.14 -38.61 -5.01
C THR A 374 1.08 -37.82 -5.74
N VAL A 375 1.30 -37.60 -7.04
CA VAL A 375 0.33 -36.96 -7.95
C VAL A 375 0.05 -37.90 -9.11
N LYS A 376 -1.22 -38.02 -9.49
CA LYS A 376 -1.65 -38.87 -10.62
C LYS A 376 -2.12 -38.00 -11.76
N GLU A 377 -1.65 -38.30 -12.97
CA GLU A 377 -2.14 -37.70 -14.20
C GLU A 377 -2.37 -38.81 -15.24
N ALA A 378 -3.62 -38.92 -15.70
CA ALA A 378 -4.07 -40.00 -16.59
C ALA A 378 -3.65 -41.41 -16.12
N ASN A 379 -2.70 -42.04 -16.82
CA ASN A 379 -2.23 -43.41 -16.55
C ASN A 379 -0.86 -43.46 -15.85
N ARG A 380 -0.33 -42.32 -15.38
CA ARG A 380 0.99 -42.20 -14.75
C ARG A 380 0.85 -41.68 -13.33
N SER A 381 1.78 -42.10 -12.46
CA SER A 381 1.88 -41.62 -11.09
C SER A 381 3.27 -41.03 -10.87
N TYR A 382 3.35 -39.85 -10.26
CA TYR A 382 4.59 -39.16 -9.97
C TYR A 382 4.79 -39.13 -8.47
N GLU A 383 5.92 -39.63 -7.99
CA GLU A 383 6.27 -39.68 -6.57
C GLU A 383 7.45 -38.75 -6.31
N PHE A 384 7.43 -37.96 -5.23
CA PHE A 384 8.50 -37.01 -4.90
C PHE A 384 8.56 -36.65 -3.41
N GLY A 385 9.69 -36.10 -2.98
CA GLY A 385 9.88 -35.57 -1.63
C GLY A 385 10.25 -34.09 -1.62
N ILE A 386 10.12 -33.44 -0.46
CA ILE A 386 10.47 -32.02 -0.26
C ILE A 386 11.73 -31.94 0.60
N CYS A 387 12.88 -31.57 0.03
CA CYS A 387 14.20 -31.48 0.68
C CYS A 387 14.78 -32.79 1.25
N LYS A 388 13.91 -33.71 1.66
CA LYS A 388 14.18 -35.08 2.09
C LYS A 388 12.99 -35.94 1.69
N ILE A 389 13.23 -37.06 1.02
CA ILE A 389 12.17 -38.02 0.68
C ILE A 389 12.09 -39.12 1.74
N GLY A 390 10.86 -39.47 2.12
CA GLY A 390 10.58 -40.58 3.04
C GLY A 390 10.77 -41.95 2.40
N LYS A 391 10.05 -42.97 2.92
CA LYS A 391 10.00 -44.28 2.25
C LYS A 391 9.38 -44.10 0.86
N SER A 392 10.16 -44.37 -0.17
CA SER A 392 9.78 -44.12 -1.57
C SER A 392 10.12 -45.28 -2.48
N GLN A 393 9.40 -45.38 -3.60
CA GLN A 393 9.74 -46.28 -4.71
C GLN A 393 10.72 -45.65 -5.70
N CYS A 394 11.00 -44.35 -5.55
CA CYS A 394 12.05 -43.69 -6.32
C CYS A 394 13.42 -44.29 -5.98
N GLY A 395 14.26 -44.45 -6.99
CA GLY A 395 15.63 -44.95 -6.82
C GLY A 395 16.46 -44.09 -5.88
N GLU A 396 17.49 -44.69 -5.29
CA GLU A 396 18.37 -44.02 -4.32
C GLU A 396 18.96 -42.71 -4.89
N GLY A 397 18.79 -41.61 -4.15
CA GLY A 397 19.23 -40.26 -4.56
C GLY A 397 18.26 -39.48 -5.45
N SER A 398 17.22 -40.12 -6.00
CA SER A 398 16.19 -39.43 -6.80
C SER A 398 15.21 -38.69 -5.88
N GLY A 399 15.00 -37.40 -6.13
CA GLY A 399 14.05 -36.56 -5.39
C GLY A 399 12.62 -36.64 -5.92
N ALA A 400 12.47 -37.04 -7.18
CA ALA A 400 11.20 -37.31 -7.85
C ALA A 400 11.34 -38.44 -8.86
N CYS A 401 10.26 -39.18 -9.14
CA CYS A 401 10.22 -40.22 -10.16
C CYS A 401 8.82 -40.42 -10.78
N GLU A 402 8.77 -40.92 -12.00
CA GLU A 402 7.54 -41.41 -12.65
C GLU A 402 7.41 -42.93 -12.45
N LEU A 403 6.22 -43.38 -12.10
CA LEU A 403 5.81 -44.77 -11.90
C LEU A 403 4.74 -45.14 -12.95
N THR A 404 4.93 -46.26 -13.65
CA THR A 404 3.93 -46.85 -14.55
C THR A 404 2.83 -47.61 -13.78
N LYS A 405 1.67 -47.89 -14.40
CA LYS A 405 0.49 -48.50 -13.74
C LYS A 405 0.77 -49.78 -12.93
N ASP A 406 1.78 -50.55 -13.30
CA ASP A 406 2.14 -51.82 -12.66
C ASP A 406 3.36 -51.67 -11.72
N ASN A 407 3.84 -50.43 -11.50
CA ASN A 407 5.12 -50.10 -10.86
C ASN A 407 6.31 -50.88 -11.46
N SER A 408 6.22 -51.26 -12.73
CA SER A 408 7.21 -52.10 -13.43
C SER A 408 8.40 -51.29 -13.96
N GLU A 409 8.20 -50.00 -14.21
CA GLU A 409 9.24 -49.07 -14.64
C GLU A 409 9.23 -47.83 -13.74
N VAL A 410 10.42 -47.45 -13.26
CA VAL A 410 10.67 -46.25 -12.44
C VAL A 410 11.63 -45.35 -13.20
N VAL A 411 11.19 -44.16 -13.57
CA VAL A 411 12.02 -43.17 -14.28
C VAL A 411 12.38 -42.06 -13.31
N GLY A 412 13.68 -41.85 -13.04
CA GLY A 412 14.15 -40.76 -12.18
C GLY A 412 13.95 -39.40 -12.85
N LEU A 413 13.31 -38.46 -12.16
CA LEU A 413 12.96 -37.14 -12.69
C LEU A 413 13.82 -36.00 -12.13
N GLY A 414 14.85 -36.33 -11.36
CA GLY A 414 15.81 -35.38 -10.81
C GLY A 414 16.35 -35.83 -9.47
N ASN A 415 17.57 -35.41 -9.14
CA ASN A 415 18.24 -35.71 -7.89
C ASN A 415 17.72 -34.81 -6.77
N LEU A 416 17.54 -35.42 -5.60
CA LEU A 416 17.10 -34.74 -4.38
C LEU A 416 18.13 -33.68 -3.94
N ASN A 417 17.65 -32.51 -3.53
CA ASN A 417 18.42 -31.51 -2.81
C ASN A 417 17.52 -30.75 -1.83
N ASP A 418 18.11 -29.95 -0.96
CA ASP A 418 17.43 -29.10 0.01
C ASP A 418 17.64 -27.60 -0.28
N ASP A 419 18.03 -27.27 -1.52
CA ASP A 419 18.21 -25.91 -2.02
C ASP A 419 16.85 -25.28 -2.36
N LEU A 420 16.17 -24.74 -1.35
CA LEU A 420 15.00 -23.91 -1.57
C LEU A 420 15.44 -22.59 -2.22
N LEU A 421 14.85 -22.28 -3.37
CA LEU A 421 15.13 -21.11 -4.18
C LEU A 421 13.93 -20.15 -4.13
N TYR A 422 14.17 -18.87 -4.39
CA TYR A 422 13.13 -17.86 -4.48
C TYR A 422 13.38 -16.96 -5.68
N ASN A 423 12.34 -16.67 -6.46
CA ASN A 423 12.40 -15.68 -7.54
C ASN A 423 11.73 -14.40 -7.05
N ILE A 424 12.37 -13.24 -7.28
CA ILE A 424 11.98 -11.91 -6.75
C ILE A 424 10.51 -11.55 -7.04
N THR A 425 9.91 -12.13 -8.09
CA THR A 425 8.51 -11.89 -8.45
C THR A 425 7.55 -13.01 -8.06
N GLY A 426 7.98 -14.17 -7.54
CA GLY A 426 7.12 -15.37 -7.47
C GLY A 426 7.19 -16.19 -6.18
N ALA A 427 6.83 -17.46 -6.28
CA ALA A 427 6.81 -18.42 -5.17
C ALA A 427 8.21 -18.99 -4.82
N PRO A 428 8.46 -19.39 -3.55
CA PRO A 428 9.60 -20.24 -3.22
C PRO A 428 9.48 -21.60 -3.93
N TYR A 429 10.60 -22.20 -4.33
CA TYR A 429 10.59 -23.43 -5.13
C TYR A 429 11.84 -24.30 -4.94
N LEU A 430 11.70 -25.61 -5.17
CA LEU A 430 12.79 -26.57 -5.29
C LEU A 430 13.02 -26.94 -6.75
N LEU A 431 14.27 -27.21 -7.10
CA LEU A 431 14.66 -27.63 -8.45
C LEU A 431 15.57 -28.87 -8.40
N TYR A 432 14.99 -30.02 -8.73
CA TYR A 432 15.70 -31.29 -8.86
C TYR A 432 16.16 -31.47 -10.31
N LYS A 433 17.47 -31.61 -10.51
CA LYS A 433 18.09 -31.76 -11.84
C LYS A 433 18.73 -33.12 -12.00
N SER A 434 19.21 -33.42 -13.21
CA SER A 434 20.04 -34.60 -13.50
C SER A 434 19.31 -35.94 -13.37
N GLY A 435 18.03 -35.99 -13.76
CA GLY A 435 17.27 -37.23 -13.86
C GLY A 435 17.72 -38.14 -15.00
N SER A 436 16.88 -39.11 -15.33
CA SER A 436 17.07 -40.02 -16.47
C SER A 436 17.08 -39.25 -17.80
N ILE A 437 17.72 -39.83 -18.81
CA ILE A 437 17.74 -39.26 -20.17
C ILE A 437 16.33 -39.38 -20.75
N CYS A 438 15.80 -38.25 -21.24
CA CYS A 438 14.43 -38.11 -21.74
C CYS A 438 14.39 -37.89 -23.26
N LYS A 439 15.39 -37.17 -23.82
CA LYS A 439 15.58 -36.91 -25.24
C LYS A 439 17.06 -37.06 -25.55
N GLN A 440 17.36 -37.74 -26.65
CA GLN A 440 18.73 -37.98 -27.12
C GLN A 440 19.31 -36.72 -27.77
N PRO A 441 20.63 -36.44 -27.67
CA PRO A 441 21.65 -37.31 -27.07
C PRO A 441 21.82 -37.18 -25.54
N ASP A 442 21.58 -36.01 -24.93
CA ASP A 442 21.98 -35.76 -23.53
C ASP A 442 20.95 -34.99 -22.67
N GLN A 443 19.73 -34.75 -23.16
CA GLN A 443 18.74 -34.03 -22.35
C GLN A 443 18.20 -34.95 -21.25
N ARG A 444 18.21 -34.46 -20.01
CA ARG A 444 17.80 -35.18 -18.81
C ARG A 444 16.55 -34.56 -18.20
N TRP A 445 15.79 -35.38 -17.50
CA TRP A 445 14.65 -34.92 -16.72
C TRP A 445 15.06 -33.97 -15.58
N SER A 446 14.25 -32.96 -15.34
CA SER A 446 14.25 -32.15 -14.12
C SER A 446 12.84 -32.01 -13.56
N THR A 447 12.75 -31.82 -12.24
CA THR A 447 11.50 -31.56 -11.53
C THR A 447 11.61 -30.23 -10.81
N LYS A 448 10.64 -29.34 -11.04
CA LYS A 448 10.51 -28.06 -10.35
C LYS A 448 9.24 -28.11 -9.49
N ILE A 449 9.40 -27.85 -8.19
CA ILE A 449 8.32 -27.90 -7.21
C ILE A 449 8.16 -26.49 -6.65
N GLU A 450 7.05 -25.81 -6.93
CA GLU A 450 6.77 -24.48 -6.41
C GLU A 450 5.76 -24.51 -5.27
N PHE A 451 6.00 -23.70 -4.24
CA PHE A 451 5.12 -23.61 -3.08
C PHE A 451 4.25 -22.37 -3.16
N ILE A 452 2.94 -22.57 -3.28
CA ILE A 452 1.96 -21.50 -3.45
C ILE A 452 1.33 -21.20 -2.09
N CYS A 453 1.27 -19.93 -1.69
CA CYS A 453 0.57 -19.54 -0.47
C CYS A 453 -0.91 -19.97 -0.52
N GLU A 454 -1.33 -20.71 0.50
CA GLU A 454 -2.72 -21.10 0.72
C GLU A 454 -3.01 -21.22 2.22
N THR A 455 -3.96 -20.44 2.72
CA THR A 455 -4.34 -20.36 4.15
C THR A 455 -5.64 -21.08 4.48
N ASP A 456 -6.53 -21.28 3.51
CA ASP A 456 -7.92 -21.67 3.76
C ASP A 456 -8.09 -23.19 3.90
N LYS A 457 -7.15 -23.98 3.37
CA LYS A 457 -7.19 -25.45 3.38
C LYS A 457 -6.35 -26.11 4.49
N GLY A 458 -5.63 -25.32 5.27
CA GLY A 458 -4.61 -25.82 6.22
C GLY A 458 -3.55 -26.70 5.55
N ALA A 459 -2.74 -27.42 6.33
CA ALA A 459 -1.60 -28.24 5.88
C ALA A 459 -1.92 -29.47 4.97
N LYS A 460 -3.08 -29.52 4.29
CA LYS A 460 -3.56 -30.68 3.51
C LYS A 460 -4.00 -30.33 2.08
N ALA A 461 -3.38 -29.36 1.42
CA ALA A 461 -3.61 -29.21 -0.01
C ALA A 461 -2.81 -30.26 -0.79
N GLU A 462 -3.49 -31.01 -1.67
CA GLU A 462 -2.85 -32.02 -2.53
C GLU A 462 -1.99 -31.33 -3.59
N PRO A 463 -0.74 -31.77 -3.83
CA PRO A 463 0.09 -31.20 -4.88
C PRO A 463 -0.55 -31.43 -6.25
N LYS A 464 -0.35 -30.49 -7.18
CA LYS A 464 -0.88 -30.59 -8.53
C LYS A 464 0.24 -30.60 -9.54
N LEU A 465 0.15 -31.53 -10.48
CA LEU A 465 0.98 -31.52 -11.67
C LEU A 465 0.43 -30.41 -12.57
N VAL A 466 1.32 -29.50 -13.00
CA VAL A 466 0.94 -28.35 -13.82
C VAL A 466 1.43 -28.55 -15.24
N GLU A 467 2.63 -29.12 -15.41
CA GLU A 467 3.23 -29.39 -16.72
C GLU A 467 4.11 -30.65 -16.70
N ASN A 468 4.05 -31.43 -17.78
CA ASN A 468 5.00 -32.51 -18.07
C ASN A 468 5.29 -32.53 -19.57
N ASN A 469 6.16 -31.63 -20.01
CA ASN A 469 6.65 -31.59 -21.38
C ASN A 469 8.15 -31.23 -21.39
N ASN A 470 8.80 -31.34 -22.54
CA ASN A 470 10.18 -30.85 -22.73
C ASN A 470 11.25 -31.31 -21.71
N CYS A 471 11.05 -32.47 -21.10
CA CYS A 471 11.92 -33.01 -20.05
C CYS A 471 11.87 -32.28 -18.71
N GLU A 472 10.81 -31.52 -18.46
CA GLU A 472 10.59 -30.83 -17.20
C GLU A 472 9.23 -31.23 -16.63
N VAL A 473 9.24 -31.56 -15.34
CA VAL A 473 8.04 -31.86 -14.56
C VAL A 473 7.82 -30.72 -13.61
N TYR A 474 6.67 -30.07 -13.70
CA TYR A 474 6.33 -28.90 -12.90
C TYR A 474 5.18 -29.23 -11.96
N ILE A 475 5.47 -29.11 -10.66
CA ILE A 475 4.55 -29.43 -9.57
C ILE A 475 4.31 -28.16 -8.77
N GLN A 476 3.06 -27.83 -8.50
CA GLN A 476 2.69 -26.77 -7.56
C GLN A 476 2.09 -27.39 -6.29
N MET A 477 2.56 -26.93 -5.14
CA MET A 477 2.13 -27.39 -3.84
C MET A 477 1.59 -26.20 -3.05
N GLU A 478 0.29 -26.19 -2.81
CA GLU A 478 -0.40 -25.20 -1.98
C GLU A 478 0.00 -25.43 -0.49
N THR A 479 0.50 -24.41 0.22
CA THR A 479 0.89 -24.51 1.63
C THR A 479 0.91 -23.15 2.33
N GLU A 480 0.53 -23.12 3.61
CA GLU A 480 0.62 -21.93 4.47
C GLU A 480 2.06 -21.47 4.70
N LEU A 481 3.04 -22.37 4.57
CA LEU A 481 4.48 -22.07 4.76
C LEU A 481 5.05 -21.16 3.65
N ALA A 482 4.33 -21.01 2.55
CA ALA A 482 4.65 -20.10 1.46
C ALA A 482 3.98 -18.73 1.60
N CYS A 483 3.18 -18.51 2.65
CA CYS A 483 2.46 -17.27 2.85
C CYS A 483 3.32 -16.22 3.56
N THR A 484 3.33 -15.01 2.99
CA THR A 484 3.62 -13.77 3.71
C THR A 484 2.38 -13.32 4.49
N GLU A 485 2.43 -12.17 5.18
CA GLU A 485 1.22 -11.61 5.80
C GLU A 485 0.02 -11.66 4.83
N PRO A 486 -1.16 -12.11 5.28
CA PRO A 486 -2.30 -12.29 4.40
C PRO A 486 -2.74 -10.95 3.81
N ILE A 487 -2.99 -10.96 2.51
CA ILE A 487 -3.45 -9.77 1.79
C ILE A 487 -4.85 -9.43 2.30
N SER A 488 -5.00 -8.24 2.88
CA SER A 488 -6.32 -7.77 3.30
C SER A 488 -7.23 -7.60 2.10
N CYS A 489 -8.26 -8.46 2.01
CA CYS A 489 -9.33 -8.34 1.01
C CYS A 489 -10.50 -7.47 1.49
N VAL A 490 -10.27 -6.73 2.57
CA VAL A 490 -11.17 -5.71 3.08
C VAL A 490 -10.57 -4.34 2.80
N ALA A 491 -11.35 -3.49 2.16
CA ALA A 491 -11.04 -2.07 1.98
C ALA A 491 -11.92 -1.25 2.91
N THR A 492 -11.33 -0.32 3.67
CA THR A 492 -12.11 0.63 4.47
C THR A 492 -12.26 1.92 3.69
N ASN A 493 -13.49 2.39 3.52
CA ASN A 493 -13.75 3.70 2.96
C ASN A 493 -13.46 4.72 4.04
N LEU A 494 -12.34 5.42 3.92
CA LEU A 494 -11.82 6.32 4.96
C LEU A 494 -12.68 7.60 5.12
N SER A 495 -13.72 7.77 4.30
CA SER A 495 -14.69 8.87 4.41
C SER A 495 -15.91 8.56 5.29
N ASN A 496 -16.29 7.29 5.45
CA ASN A 496 -17.49 6.89 6.20
C ASN A 496 -17.29 5.63 7.05
N ASP A 497 -16.04 5.18 7.20
CA ASP A 497 -15.62 3.93 7.86
C ASP A 497 -16.34 2.68 7.33
N GLN A 498 -16.97 2.78 6.15
CA GLN A 498 -17.67 1.67 5.55
C GLN A 498 -16.66 0.70 4.97
N GLN A 499 -16.67 -0.52 5.48
CA GLN A 499 -15.84 -1.58 4.94
C GLN A 499 -16.52 -2.23 3.73
N ILE A 500 -15.75 -2.36 2.66
CA ILE A 500 -16.09 -3.20 1.53
C ILE A 500 -15.20 -4.43 1.63
N ASP A 501 -15.84 -5.57 1.84
CA ASP A 501 -15.18 -6.85 1.94
C ASP A 501 -15.38 -7.60 0.63
N LEU A 502 -14.27 -7.82 -0.10
CA LEU A 502 -14.25 -8.62 -1.33
C LEU A 502 -13.92 -10.09 -1.05
N SER A 503 -13.72 -10.49 0.20
CA SER A 503 -13.50 -11.89 0.59
C SER A 503 -14.52 -12.86 -0.03
N PRO A 504 -15.82 -12.52 -0.21
CA PRO A 504 -16.78 -13.41 -0.87
C PRO A 504 -16.49 -13.74 -2.35
N LEU A 505 -15.61 -12.98 -3.01
CA LEU A 505 -15.12 -13.20 -4.38
C LEU A 505 -13.80 -13.97 -4.43
N ILE A 506 -13.16 -14.21 -3.29
CA ILE A 506 -12.04 -15.12 -3.19
C ILE A 506 -12.55 -16.53 -3.51
N SER A 507 -11.93 -17.21 -4.46
CA SER A 507 -12.30 -18.58 -4.83
C SER A 507 -11.17 -19.56 -4.56
N ALA A 508 -11.45 -20.55 -3.71
CA ALA A 508 -10.55 -21.67 -3.40
C ALA A 508 -10.76 -22.91 -4.31
N GLU A 509 -11.76 -22.85 -5.20
CA GLU A 509 -12.20 -23.98 -6.03
C GLU A 509 -12.00 -23.77 -7.54
N TYR A 510 -12.07 -22.53 -8.03
CA TYR A 510 -11.85 -22.20 -9.43
C TYR A 510 -11.15 -20.84 -9.62
N ASN A 511 -10.50 -20.67 -10.77
CA ASN A 511 -10.07 -19.35 -11.24
C ASN A 511 -11.16 -18.73 -12.10
N TYR A 512 -11.33 -17.41 -12.02
CA TYR A 512 -12.24 -16.68 -12.89
C TYR A 512 -11.62 -16.56 -14.28
N GLU A 513 -12.30 -17.07 -15.29
CA GLU A 513 -11.94 -16.84 -16.69
C GLU A 513 -12.63 -15.55 -17.15
N ALA A 514 -11.85 -14.53 -17.51
CA ALA A 514 -12.40 -13.26 -17.95
C ALA A 514 -12.94 -13.33 -19.38
N LEU A 515 -14.03 -12.60 -19.60
CA LEU A 515 -14.52 -12.32 -20.95
C LEU A 515 -13.68 -11.19 -21.58
N VAL A 516 -13.60 -11.18 -22.91
CA VAL A 516 -12.90 -10.14 -23.66
C VAL A 516 -13.94 -9.28 -24.38
N ASN A 517 -13.84 -7.96 -24.24
CA ASN A 517 -14.68 -7.04 -25.02
C ASN A 517 -14.38 -7.24 -26.53
N GLU A 518 -15.42 -7.49 -27.32
CA GLU A 518 -15.32 -7.88 -28.74
C GLU A 518 -14.54 -6.89 -29.62
N THR A 519 -14.46 -5.63 -29.17
CA THR A 519 -13.72 -4.54 -29.83
C THR A 519 -12.19 -4.68 -29.71
N LEU A 520 -11.69 -5.47 -28.76
CA LEU A 520 -10.26 -5.70 -28.52
C LEU A 520 -9.72 -6.82 -29.40
N ALA A 521 -9.37 -6.50 -30.66
CA ALA A 521 -8.82 -7.48 -31.60
C ALA A 521 -7.53 -8.17 -31.11
N ILE A 522 -6.75 -7.49 -30.25
CA ILE A 522 -5.46 -7.91 -29.70
C ILE A 522 -5.56 -9.13 -28.75
N ALA A 523 -6.76 -9.39 -28.24
CA ALA A 523 -7.02 -10.36 -27.18
C ALA A 523 -7.91 -11.53 -27.63
N LYS A 524 -8.22 -11.65 -28.93
CA LYS A 524 -9.19 -12.64 -29.45
C LYS A 524 -8.73 -14.10 -29.36
N ASP A 525 -7.42 -14.33 -29.35
CA ASP A 525 -6.76 -15.64 -29.24
C ASP A 525 -6.18 -15.89 -27.84
N LYS A 526 -6.52 -15.03 -26.87
CA LYS A 526 -5.99 -15.07 -25.51
C LYS A 526 -7.08 -15.38 -24.51
N LYS A 527 -6.70 -16.12 -23.47
CA LYS A 527 -7.50 -16.39 -22.28
C LYS A 527 -6.86 -15.72 -21.08
N PHE A 528 -7.69 -15.19 -20.20
CA PHE A 528 -7.26 -14.45 -19.02
C PHE A 528 -7.88 -15.10 -17.79
N PHE A 529 -7.03 -15.48 -16.84
CA PHE A 529 -7.43 -16.13 -15.60
C PHE A 529 -7.09 -15.20 -14.43
N LEU A 530 -8.05 -14.98 -13.54
CA LEU A 530 -7.89 -14.12 -12.36
C LEU A 530 -8.38 -14.83 -11.10
N ASN A 531 -7.78 -14.47 -9.97
CA ASN A 531 -8.38 -14.65 -8.65
C ASN A 531 -8.38 -13.30 -7.91
N VAL A 532 -9.10 -13.21 -6.79
CA VAL A 532 -9.24 -11.97 -6.01
C VAL A 532 -8.45 -12.13 -4.72
N CYS A 533 -7.55 -11.19 -4.41
CA CYS A 533 -6.75 -11.14 -3.17
C CYS A 533 -5.94 -12.41 -2.83
N ARG A 534 -5.79 -13.35 -3.77
CA ARG A 534 -5.00 -14.57 -3.62
C ARG A 534 -4.41 -14.98 -4.96
N PRO A 535 -3.36 -15.83 -4.96
CA PRO A 535 -2.86 -16.45 -6.18
C PRO A 535 -3.94 -17.27 -6.91
N LEU A 536 -3.71 -17.48 -8.21
CA LEU A 536 -4.49 -18.42 -9.01
C LEU A 536 -4.36 -19.82 -8.41
N LEU A 537 -5.46 -20.56 -8.45
CA LEU A 537 -5.44 -22.00 -8.19
C LEU A 537 -4.62 -22.70 -9.27
N SER A 538 -3.81 -23.64 -8.84
CA SER A 538 -3.09 -24.54 -9.74
C SER A 538 -4.11 -25.38 -10.51
N ILE A 539 -4.08 -25.29 -11.84
CA ILE A 539 -4.91 -26.08 -12.77
C ILE A 539 -3.96 -26.77 -13.75
N TYR A 540 -4.17 -28.06 -14.00
CA TYR A 540 -3.37 -28.82 -14.97
C TYR A 540 -3.47 -28.17 -16.37
N GLY A 541 -2.32 -27.90 -17.00
CA GLY A 541 -2.24 -27.26 -18.31
C GLY A 541 -2.37 -25.73 -18.32
N LEU A 542 -2.26 -25.07 -17.16
CA LEU A 542 -2.11 -23.62 -17.04
C LEU A 542 -0.77 -23.32 -16.35
N GLY A 543 0.29 -23.14 -17.14
CA GLY A 543 1.69 -23.01 -16.68
C GLY A 543 2.11 -21.65 -16.13
N CYS A 544 1.19 -20.85 -15.60
CA CYS A 544 1.51 -19.51 -15.11
C CYS A 544 2.52 -19.55 -13.95
N PRO A 545 3.45 -18.58 -13.87
CA PRO A 545 4.39 -18.49 -12.75
C PRO A 545 3.67 -18.56 -11.39
N GLY A 546 4.14 -19.42 -10.49
CA GLY A 546 3.52 -19.65 -9.19
C GLY A 546 3.42 -18.36 -8.36
N GLY A 547 2.27 -18.16 -7.73
CA GLY A 547 1.93 -16.96 -6.96
C GLY A 547 1.19 -15.89 -7.75
N SER A 548 1.11 -16.01 -9.09
CA SER A 548 0.40 -15.03 -9.93
C SER A 548 -1.08 -14.97 -9.56
N ALA A 549 -1.65 -13.77 -9.44
CA ALA A 549 -3.08 -13.57 -9.22
C ALA A 549 -3.85 -13.29 -10.51
N ALA A 550 -3.15 -12.89 -11.57
CA ALA A 550 -3.66 -12.80 -12.92
C ALA A 550 -2.68 -13.44 -13.91
N CYS A 551 -3.22 -14.12 -14.91
CA CYS A 551 -2.43 -14.76 -15.95
C CYS A 551 -3.11 -14.70 -17.31
N MET A 552 -2.29 -14.56 -18.35
CA MET A 552 -2.71 -14.69 -19.73
C MET A 552 -2.11 -15.95 -20.35
N ALA A 553 -2.87 -16.60 -21.20
CA ALA A 553 -2.42 -17.72 -22.02
C ALA A 553 -2.94 -17.57 -23.46
N VAL A 554 -2.14 -17.96 -24.43
CA VAL A 554 -2.55 -18.06 -25.83
C VAL A 554 -3.27 -19.39 -26.04
N GLN A 555 -4.43 -19.36 -26.68
CA GLN A 555 -5.20 -20.55 -27.02
C GLN A 555 -5.72 -20.44 -28.45
N SER A 556 -5.19 -21.29 -29.34
CA SER A 556 -5.59 -21.32 -30.74
C SER A 556 -6.90 -22.07 -30.93
N ALA A 557 -7.72 -21.67 -31.90
CA ALA A 557 -8.94 -22.41 -32.27
C ALA A 557 -8.68 -23.88 -32.66
N ASN A 558 -7.45 -24.20 -33.11
CA ASN A 558 -7.06 -25.54 -33.56
C ASN A 558 -6.38 -26.39 -32.46
N ASP A 559 -5.97 -25.78 -31.35
CA ASP A 559 -5.31 -26.45 -30.23
C ASP A 559 -5.84 -25.87 -28.90
N PRO A 560 -6.69 -26.61 -28.19
CA PRO A 560 -7.32 -26.13 -26.96
C PRO A 560 -6.36 -26.14 -25.76
N THR A 561 -5.09 -26.53 -25.91
CA THR A 561 -4.12 -26.44 -24.81
C THR A 561 -3.61 -24.99 -24.67
N PRO A 562 -3.71 -24.38 -23.48
CA PRO A 562 -3.07 -23.09 -23.20
C PRO A 562 -1.55 -23.20 -23.39
N LYS A 563 -0.95 -22.15 -23.97
CA LYS A 563 0.49 -22.02 -24.20
C LYS A 563 0.92 -20.57 -23.99
N GLU A 564 2.22 -20.36 -23.82
CA GLU A 564 2.81 -19.01 -23.67
C GLU A 564 2.23 -18.26 -22.47
N GLU A 565 2.13 -18.96 -21.33
CA GLU A 565 1.57 -18.43 -20.11
C GLU A 565 2.45 -17.34 -19.51
N LEU A 566 1.88 -16.14 -19.38
CA LEU A 566 2.55 -15.00 -18.76
C LEU A 566 1.78 -14.57 -17.51
N SER A 567 2.52 -14.42 -16.41
CA SER A 567 2.01 -13.71 -15.24
C SER A 567 1.68 -12.28 -15.63
N MET A 568 0.49 -11.82 -15.27
CA MET A 568 0.05 -10.43 -15.43
C MET A 568 0.04 -9.67 -14.10
N GLY A 569 0.62 -10.27 -13.06
CA GLY A 569 0.84 -9.65 -11.77
C GLY A 569 0.54 -10.57 -10.59
N TYR A 570 1.11 -10.17 -9.46
CA TYR A 570 1.04 -10.85 -8.17
C TYR A 570 0.19 -10.03 -7.19
N PRO A 571 -0.41 -10.67 -6.18
CA PRO A 571 -1.38 -10.02 -5.31
C PRO A 571 -0.74 -9.20 -4.18
N ASP A 572 0.32 -8.43 -4.45
CA ASP A 572 1.12 -7.77 -3.41
C ASP A 572 0.59 -6.40 -2.95
N ILE A 573 -0.55 -5.95 -3.49
CA ILE A 573 -1.11 -4.61 -3.24
C ILE A 573 -2.59 -4.72 -2.83
N SER A 574 -2.97 -3.89 -1.87
CA SER A 574 -4.31 -3.83 -1.30
C SER A 574 -5.31 -3.01 -2.13
N LEU A 575 -6.59 -3.22 -1.80
CA LEU A 575 -7.75 -2.61 -2.40
C LEU A 575 -7.85 -1.10 -2.12
N ILE A 576 -8.24 -0.32 -3.13
CA ILE A 576 -8.49 1.12 -3.00
C ILE A 576 -9.95 1.39 -3.34
N ILE A 577 -10.68 2.09 -2.48
CA ILE A 577 -12.05 2.52 -2.76
C ILE A 577 -12.02 3.85 -3.50
N VAL A 578 -12.66 3.87 -4.67
CA VAL A 578 -12.79 5.03 -5.54
C VAL A 578 -14.28 5.27 -5.78
N ARG A 579 -14.87 6.18 -5.00
CA ARG A 579 -16.32 6.45 -4.98
C ARG A 579 -17.13 5.19 -4.59
N ASP A 580 -17.96 4.68 -5.50
CA ASP A 580 -18.80 3.49 -5.40
C ASP A 580 -18.13 2.23 -5.99
N ARG A 581 -16.85 2.34 -6.36
CA ARG A 581 -16.07 1.27 -6.99
C ARG A 581 -14.86 0.91 -6.14
N VAL A 582 -14.42 -0.34 -6.24
CA VAL A 582 -13.18 -0.82 -5.64
C VAL A 582 -12.19 -1.14 -6.74
N GLN A 583 -10.96 -0.66 -6.62
CA GLN A 583 -9.86 -0.97 -7.52
C GLN A 583 -8.90 -1.94 -6.83
N LEU A 584 -8.59 -3.05 -7.51
CA LEU A 584 -7.54 -4.00 -7.13
C LEU A 584 -6.45 -4.00 -8.21
N LYS A 585 -5.18 -3.97 -7.80
CA LYS A 585 -4.05 -3.91 -8.74
C LYS A 585 -3.09 -5.06 -8.48
N TYR A 586 -2.70 -5.74 -9.56
CA TYR A 586 -1.63 -6.73 -9.55
C TYR A 586 -0.48 -6.23 -10.41
N LEU A 587 0.71 -6.16 -9.82
CA LEU A 587 1.91 -5.63 -10.47
C LEU A 587 2.98 -6.74 -10.58
N ARG A 588 4.14 -6.38 -11.13
CA ARG A 588 5.34 -7.24 -11.19
C ARG A 588 5.13 -8.52 -12.01
N GLY A 589 4.27 -8.49 -13.02
CA GLY A 589 4.08 -9.61 -13.94
C GLY A 589 5.33 -9.92 -14.79
N SER A 590 5.12 -10.67 -15.85
CA SER A 590 6.19 -11.03 -16.80
C SER A 590 6.70 -9.80 -17.55
N ASP A 591 7.81 -9.94 -18.28
CA ASP A 591 8.33 -8.87 -19.12
C ASP A 591 7.29 -8.45 -20.16
N CYS A 592 7.13 -7.15 -20.32
CA CYS A 592 6.17 -6.60 -21.26
C CYS A 592 6.66 -6.81 -22.71
N PRO A 593 5.81 -7.33 -23.63
CA PRO A 593 6.24 -7.67 -24.98
C PRO A 593 6.75 -6.48 -25.81
N GLN A 594 6.20 -5.28 -25.57
CA GLN A 594 6.55 -4.05 -26.30
C GLN A 594 7.69 -3.27 -25.64
N ASP A 595 7.98 -3.53 -24.37
CA ASP A 595 9.00 -2.84 -23.60
C ASP A 595 9.58 -3.76 -22.52
N LYS A 596 10.84 -4.18 -22.71
CA LYS A 596 11.50 -5.12 -21.80
C LYS A 596 11.88 -4.51 -20.45
N ASP A 597 11.83 -3.19 -20.33
CA ASP A 597 12.13 -2.49 -19.08
C ASP A 597 10.88 -2.34 -18.18
N THR A 598 9.68 -2.67 -18.71
CA THR A 598 8.43 -2.68 -17.96
C THR A 598 7.88 -4.08 -17.75
N LYS A 599 7.03 -4.21 -16.72
CA LYS A 599 6.39 -5.48 -16.33
C LYS A 599 4.90 -5.42 -16.61
N LEU A 600 4.33 -6.55 -17.01
CA LEU A 600 2.90 -6.70 -17.16
C LEU A 600 2.17 -6.40 -15.84
N SER A 601 1.01 -5.77 -15.94
CA SER A 601 0.17 -5.49 -14.77
C SER A 601 -1.32 -5.59 -15.07
N THR A 602 -2.10 -5.79 -14.01
CA THR A 602 -3.56 -5.92 -14.03
C THR A 602 -4.21 -4.90 -13.11
N GLU A 603 -5.27 -4.24 -13.57
CA GLU A 603 -6.17 -3.42 -12.76
C GLU A 603 -7.60 -3.97 -12.88
N ILE A 604 -8.26 -4.23 -11.76
CA ILE A 604 -9.61 -4.76 -11.69
C ILE A 604 -10.49 -3.74 -10.99
N GLU A 605 -11.55 -3.30 -11.65
CA GLU A 605 -12.51 -2.35 -11.12
C GLU A 605 -13.85 -3.04 -10.81
N PHE A 606 -14.15 -3.20 -9.52
CA PHE A 606 -15.39 -3.80 -9.03
C PHE A 606 -16.47 -2.73 -8.83
N TYR A 607 -17.70 -3.04 -9.23
CA TYR A 607 -18.85 -2.16 -9.00
C TYR A 607 -20.14 -2.97 -8.74
N CYS A 608 -21.09 -2.35 -8.04
CA CYS A 608 -22.34 -2.99 -7.68
C CYS A 608 -23.22 -3.26 -8.90
N GLN A 609 -23.64 -4.53 -9.06
CA GLN A 609 -24.73 -4.93 -9.94
C GLN A 609 -25.52 -6.09 -9.30
N PRO A 610 -26.72 -5.85 -8.75
CA PRO A 610 -27.46 -6.86 -7.97
C PRO A 610 -27.76 -8.16 -8.72
N LYS A 611 -28.09 -8.04 -10.02
CA LYS A 611 -28.41 -9.19 -10.89
C LYS A 611 -27.20 -9.96 -11.38
N ALA A 612 -25.97 -9.50 -11.11
CA ALA A 612 -24.75 -10.15 -11.60
C ALA A 612 -24.34 -11.38 -10.77
N GLY A 613 -24.93 -11.60 -9.60
CA GLY A 613 -24.40 -12.58 -8.64
C GLY A 613 -22.95 -12.25 -8.30
N ARG A 614 -22.08 -13.26 -8.19
CA ARG A 614 -20.63 -13.05 -8.05
C ARG A 614 -19.98 -12.34 -9.26
N GLY A 615 -20.63 -12.37 -10.42
CA GLY A 615 -20.13 -11.73 -11.64
C GLY A 615 -19.00 -12.48 -12.33
N VAL A 616 -18.56 -11.93 -13.46
CA VAL A 616 -17.40 -12.38 -14.24
C VAL A 616 -16.60 -11.14 -14.65
N PRO A 617 -15.26 -11.14 -14.54
CA PRO A 617 -14.44 -10.03 -15.01
C PRO A 617 -14.49 -9.92 -16.54
N ILE A 618 -14.49 -8.69 -17.04
CA ILE A 618 -14.50 -8.37 -18.47
C ILE A 618 -13.28 -7.50 -18.75
N LEU A 619 -12.39 -7.92 -19.65
CA LEU A 619 -11.28 -7.11 -20.13
C LEU A 619 -11.82 -5.97 -21.00
N GLN A 620 -11.61 -4.74 -20.56
CA GLN A 620 -12.10 -3.54 -21.24
C GLN A 620 -11.01 -2.82 -22.03
N GLU A 621 -9.78 -2.82 -21.52
CA GLU A 621 -8.70 -2.02 -22.10
C GLU A 621 -7.37 -2.73 -21.93
N VAL A 622 -6.52 -2.61 -22.95
CA VAL A 622 -5.12 -3.02 -22.91
C VAL A 622 -4.28 -1.85 -23.37
N MET A 623 -3.52 -1.27 -22.45
CA MET A 623 -2.66 -0.11 -22.74
C MET A 623 -1.26 -0.62 -23.13
N HIS A 624 -0.84 -0.31 -24.35
CA HIS A 624 0.50 -0.62 -24.88
C HIS A 624 0.91 -2.10 -24.75
N ASP A 625 -0.05 -3.04 -24.82
CA ASP A 625 0.16 -4.48 -24.58
C ASP A 625 0.78 -4.83 -23.20
N CYS A 626 0.69 -3.90 -22.24
CA CYS A 626 1.44 -3.94 -20.99
C CYS A 626 0.56 -3.90 -19.75
N HIS A 627 -0.47 -3.05 -19.77
CA HIS A 627 -1.37 -2.85 -18.64
C HIS A 627 -2.80 -3.25 -19.05
N TYR A 628 -3.38 -4.17 -18.28
CA TYR A 628 -4.67 -4.78 -18.59
C TYR A 628 -5.69 -4.33 -17.57
N ARG A 629 -6.79 -3.72 -18.05
CA ARG A 629 -7.86 -3.22 -17.19
C ARG A 629 -9.13 -4.04 -17.38
N PHE A 630 -9.59 -4.59 -16.27
CA PHE A 630 -10.81 -5.38 -16.16
C PHE A 630 -11.88 -4.60 -15.41
N GLU A 631 -13.12 -4.78 -15.83
CA GLU A 631 -14.30 -4.36 -15.09
C GLU A 631 -15.04 -5.58 -14.57
N TRP A 632 -15.53 -5.52 -13.34
CA TRP A 632 -16.19 -6.65 -12.70
C TRP A 632 -17.46 -6.20 -11.97
N ALA A 633 -18.59 -6.41 -12.64
CA ALA A 633 -19.90 -6.18 -12.05
C ALA A 633 -20.25 -7.31 -11.09
N THR A 634 -20.58 -7.01 -9.84
CA THR A 634 -20.86 -8.03 -8.81
C THR A 634 -21.86 -7.54 -7.77
N ASN A 635 -22.67 -8.44 -7.22
CA ASN A 635 -23.61 -8.13 -6.15
C ASN A 635 -22.93 -8.00 -4.78
N VAL A 636 -21.70 -8.51 -4.61
CA VAL A 636 -20.89 -8.37 -3.38
C VAL A 636 -20.58 -6.90 -3.08
N MET A 637 -20.41 -6.10 -4.14
CA MET A 637 -20.19 -4.65 -4.06
C MET A 637 -21.45 -3.87 -3.66
N CYS A 638 -22.62 -4.50 -3.69
CA CYS A 638 -23.86 -3.82 -3.40
C CYS A 638 -24.07 -3.62 -1.88
N PRO A 639 -24.72 -2.51 -1.48
CA PRO A 639 -25.13 -2.32 -0.10
C PRO A 639 -26.21 -3.35 0.28
N GLN A 640 -26.49 -3.44 1.58
CA GLN A 640 -27.66 -4.17 2.06
C GLN A 640 -28.94 -3.44 1.62
N TYR A 641 -29.93 -4.19 1.14
CA TYR A 641 -31.22 -3.63 0.73
C TYR A 641 -32.34 -4.11 1.64
N GLU A 642 -33.31 -3.24 1.90
CA GLU A 642 -34.54 -3.65 2.58
C GLU A 642 -35.45 -4.34 1.57
N GLY A 643 -35.83 -5.58 1.87
CA GLY A 643 -36.80 -6.34 1.10
C GLY A 643 -38.23 -6.02 1.54
N GLU A 644 -39.13 -5.86 0.59
CA GLU A 644 -40.54 -5.63 0.86
C GLU A 644 -41.22 -6.92 1.34
N PHE A 645 -41.60 -6.93 2.61
CA PHE A 645 -42.36 -8.03 3.20
C PHE A 645 -43.87 -7.86 2.99
N HIS A 646 -44.49 -8.81 2.29
CA HIS A 646 -45.93 -8.83 2.07
C HIS A 646 -46.62 -9.83 2.99
N ALA A 647 -47.14 -9.36 4.14
CA ALA A 647 -47.81 -10.20 5.13
C ALA A 647 -48.97 -11.06 4.58
N LYS A 648 -49.78 -10.51 3.64
CA LYS A 648 -50.92 -11.22 3.04
C LYS A 648 -50.50 -12.47 2.26
N THR A 649 -49.35 -12.42 1.61
CA THR A 649 -48.82 -13.51 0.79
C THR A 649 -47.67 -14.26 1.43
N CYS A 650 -47.21 -13.80 2.61
CA CYS A 650 -46.02 -14.28 3.30
C CYS A 650 -44.80 -14.43 2.38
N SER A 651 -44.45 -13.34 1.71
CA SER A 651 -43.37 -13.34 0.72
C SER A 651 -42.50 -12.11 0.89
N ILE A 652 -41.23 -12.25 0.55
CA ILE A 652 -40.27 -11.14 0.46
C ILE A 652 -40.03 -10.84 -1.02
N VAL A 653 -40.06 -9.56 -1.38
CA VAL A 653 -39.68 -9.06 -2.70
C VAL A 653 -38.44 -8.20 -2.57
N SER A 654 -37.43 -8.46 -3.39
CA SER A 654 -36.25 -7.60 -3.52
C SER A 654 -36.59 -6.42 -4.42
N ASN A 655 -36.46 -5.20 -3.91
CA ASN A 655 -36.76 -3.98 -4.64
C ASN A 655 -35.73 -3.67 -5.74
N ASP A 656 -34.55 -4.29 -5.68
CA ASP A 656 -33.42 -4.06 -6.58
C ASP A 656 -33.30 -5.13 -7.68
N THR A 657 -33.86 -6.34 -7.47
CA THR A 657 -33.85 -7.40 -8.48
C THR A 657 -35.22 -7.81 -9.01
N ASP A 658 -36.31 -7.34 -8.37
CA ASP A 658 -37.71 -7.77 -8.58
C ASP A 658 -37.93 -9.27 -8.30
N VAL A 659 -37.02 -9.92 -7.58
CA VAL A 659 -37.14 -11.34 -7.20
C VAL A 659 -38.07 -11.48 -6.00
N ARG A 660 -38.97 -12.47 -6.08
CA ARG A 660 -39.93 -12.80 -5.03
C ARG A 660 -39.70 -14.21 -4.51
N VAL A 661 -39.61 -14.36 -3.19
CA VAL A 661 -39.60 -15.67 -2.52
C VAL A 661 -40.80 -15.80 -1.60
N ASP A 662 -41.54 -16.89 -1.77
CA ASP A 662 -42.61 -17.30 -0.86
C ASP A 662 -42.00 -18.02 0.35
N LEU A 663 -42.15 -17.43 1.53
CA LEU A 663 -41.59 -17.99 2.76
C LEU A 663 -42.31 -19.27 3.17
N LYS A 664 -43.50 -19.57 2.64
CA LYS A 664 -44.16 -20.86 2.90
C LYS A 664 -43.41 -22.05 2.28
N ASN A 665 -42.56 -21.80 1.28
CA ASN A 665 -41.67 -22.84 0.75
C ASN A 665 -40.53 -23.19 1.72
N ILE A 666 -40.27 -22.33 2.70
CA ILE A 666 -39.25 -22.51 3.75
C ILE A 666 -39.91 -22.92 5.07
N PHE A 667 -41.02 -22.26 5.41
CA PHE A 667 -41.83 -22.46 6.62
C PHE A 667 -43.27 -22.80 6.21
N PRO A 668 -43.60 -24.09 5.95
CA PRO A 668 -44.90 -24.49 5.40
C PRO A 668 -46.13 -24.02 6.19
N SER A 669 -46.02 -23.92 7.52
CA SER A 669 -47.08 -23.41 8.40
C SER A 669 -47.06 -21.89 8.58
N GLY A 670 -46.04 -21.19 8.10
CA GLY A 670 -45.81 -19.77 8.40
C GLY A 670 -45.33 -19.50 9.85
N GLU A 671 -44.94 -20.56 10.56
CA GLU A 671 -44.52 -20.53 11.97
C GLU A 671 -43.05 -20.92 12.10
N LEU A 672 -42.35 -20.28 13.03
CA LEU A 672 -41.03 -20.69 13.50
C LEU A 672 -41.18 -21.59 14.72
N VAL A 673 -40.53 -22.75 14.71
CA VAL A 673 -40.53 -23.69 15.84
C VAL A 673 -39.42 -23.30 16.81
N VAL A 674 -39.77 -22.96 18.05
CA VAL A 674 -38.83 -22.47 19.09
C VAL A 674 -39.00 -23.27 20.38
N ASN A 675 -38.06 -23.15 21.33
CA ASN A 675 -38.24 -23.85 22.61
C ASN A 675 -39.38 -23.23 23.41
N GLN A 676 -40.20 -24.08 24.05
CA GLN A 676 -41.32 -23.63 24.86
C GLN A 676 -40.84 -22.91 26.12
N SER A 677 -41.36 -21.70 26.36
CA SER A 677 -41.13 -20.94 27.59
C SER A 677 -42.41 -20.90 28.42
N LYS A 678 -42.53 -21.79 29.40
CA LYS A 678 -43.76 -21.93 30.22
C LYS A 678 -44.10 -20.69 31.04
N ASN A 679 -43.10 -19.87 31.38
CA ASN A 679 -43.25 -18.68 32.22
C ASN A 679 -43.36 -17.38 31.42
N SER A 680 -43.33 -17.47 30.08
CA SER A 680 -43.50 -16.33 29.17
C SER A 680 -44.91 -15.76 29.24
N ALA A 681 -45.07 -14.43 29.21
CA ALA A 681 -46.38 -13.81 29.10
C ALA A 681 -46.93 -13.94 27.66
N SER A 682 -46.07 -14.15 26.66
CA SER A 682 -46.44 -14.46 25.28
C SER A 682 -47.00 -15.88 25.12
N GLN A 683 -48.13 -16.01 24.43
CA GLN A 683 -48.73 -17.31 24.08
C GLN A 683 -47.90 -18.06 23.03
N GLU A 684 -47.35 -17.35 22.04
CA GLU A 684 -46.54 -17.94 20.97
C GLU A 684 -45.32 -18.70 21.50
N LEU A 685 -44.67 -18.16 22.54
CA LEU A 685 -43.55 -18.84 23.19
C LEU A 685 -43.96 -19.96 24.13
N ARG A 686 -45.13 -19.87 24.77
CA ARG A 686 -45.65 -21.00 25.57
C ARG A 686 -45.95 -22.20 24.68
N ASP A 687 -46.47 -21.94 23.48
CA ASP A 687 -46.81 -22.96 22.49
C ASP A 687 -45.57 -23.45 21.70
N GLY A 688 -44.43 -22.74 21.80
CA GLY A 688 -43.18 -23.04 21.09
C GLY A 688 -43.26 -22.75 19.59
N LYS A 689 -44.17 -21.84 19.19
CA LYS A 689 -44.51 -21.54 17.81
C LYS A 689 -44.70 -20.03 17.64
N VAL A 690 -43.73 -19.39 17.01
CA VAL A 690 -43.77 -17.96 16.73
C VAL A 690 -44.33 -17.74 15.33
N GLN A 691 -45.40 -16.95 15.22
CA GLN A 691 -45.99 -16.65 13.93
C GLN A 691 -45.08 -15.67 13.19
N LEU A 692 -44.60 -16.02 12.00
CA LEU A 692 -43.77 -15.12 11.18
C LEU A 692 -44.63 -14.28 10.23
N CYS A 693 -45.54 -14.93 9.50
CA CYS A 693 -46.28 -14.33 8.40
C CYS A 693 -47.25 -13.20 8.82
N THR A 694 -47.61 -13.12 10.10
CA THR A 694 -48.57 -12.14 10.64
C THR A 694 -47.89 -10.95 11.32
N LYS A 695 -46.55 -10.92 11.36
CA LYS A 695 -45.78 -9.89 12.05
C LYS A 695 -45.42 -8.74 11.12
N ASN A 696 -45.08 -7.61 11.74
CA ASN A 696 -44.39 -6.54 11.03
C ASN A 696 -42.90 -6.91 10.95
N VAL A 697 -42.48 -7.37 9.79
CA VAL A 697 -41.12 -7.88 9.56
C VAL A 697 -40.33 -6.88 8.75
N THR A 698 -39.17 -6.50 9.27
CA THR A 698 -38.12 -5.84 8.49
C THR A 698 -37.21 -6.92 7.93
N ALA A 699 -37.09 -7.01 6.61
CA ALA A 699 -36.19 -7.96 5.95
C ALA A 699 -35.04 -7.20 5.29
N VAL A 700 -33.80 -7.60 5.58
CA VAL A 700 -32.59 -7.01 5.02
C VAL A 700 -31.87 -8.07 4.21
N ILE A 701 -31.74 -7.84 2.90
CA ILE A 701 -31.03 -8.71 1.97
C ILE A 701 -29.55 -8.33 1.99
N ASP A 702 -28.71 -9.31 2.29
CA ASP A 702 -27.26 -9.16 2.39
C ASP A 702 -26.58 -10.12 1.39
N TYR A 703 -26.14 -9.55 0.28
CA TYR A 703 -25.46 -10.28 -0.79
C TYR A 703 -24.10 -10.84 -0.36
N ARG A 704 -23.41 -10.16 0.58
CA ARG A 704 -22.08 -10.57 1.06
C ARG A 704 -22.19 -11.81 1.95
N ASP A 705 -23.16 -11.81 2.85
CA ASP A 705 -23.46 -12.93 3.74
C ASP A 705 -24.25 -14.06 3.05
N ARG A 706 -24.66 -13.88 1.78
CA ARG A 706 -25.60 -14.75 1.06
C ARG A 706 -26.85 -15.07 1.89
N ALA A 707 -27.37 -14.08 2.60
CA ALA A 707 -28.45 -14.26 3.56
C ALA A 707 -29.46 -13.10 3.60
N VAL A 708 -30.67 -13.39 4.07
CA VAL A 708 -31.69 -12.41 4.41
C VAL A 708 -31.84 -12.36 5.93
N LYS A 709 -31.57 -11.21 6.54
CA LYS A 709 -31.71 -10.94 7.97
C LYS A 709 -33.10 -10.37 8.23
N MET A 710 -33.91 -11.08 9.00
CA MET A 710 -35.30 -10.71 9.30
C MET A 710 -35.44 -10.33 10.77
N PHE A 711 -36.09 -9.19 11.01
CA PHE A 711 -36.28 -8.61 12.34
C PHE A 711 -37.76 -8.37 12.59
N PHE A 712 -38.27 -8.84 13.72
CA PHE A 712 -39.64 -8.58 14.16
C PHE A 712 -39.77 -8.78 15.68
N ALA A 713 -40.93 -8.38 16.22
CA ALA A 713 -41.19 -8.44 17.65
C ALA A 713 -42.37 -9.36 17.99
N VAL A 714 -42.28 -9.99 19.16
CA VAL A 714 -43.37 -10.75 19.79
C VAL A 714 -43.70 -10.09 21.12
N ALA A 715 -44.97 -9.74 21.35
CA ALA A 715 -45.39 -9.09 22.59
C ALA A 715 -45.21 -10.04 23.80
N ASP A 716 -44.51 -9.56 24.82
CA ASP A 716 -44.34 -10.21 26.11
C ASP A 716 -44.13 -9.19 27.23
N ALA A 717 -45.12 -9.04 28.11
CA ALA A 717 -45.09 -8.08 29.21
C ALA A 717 -43.97 -8.34 30.24
N SER A 718 -43.35 -9.52 30.26
CA SER A 718 -42.20 -9.81 31.14
C SER A 718 -40.90 -9.12 30.71
N CYS A 719 -40.88 -8.51 29.52
CA CYS A 719 -39.71 -7.84 28.95
C CYS A 719 -39.70 -6.33 29.18
N GLU A 720 -39.39 -5.91 30.40
CA GLU A 720 -39.41 -4.51 30.81
C GLU A 720 -38.38 -3.64 30.06
N GLY A 721 -37.19 -4.18 29.73
CA GLY A 721 -36.11 -3.45 29.08
C GLY A 721 -36.31 -3.14 27.59
N THR A 722 -37.26 -3.80 26.94
CA THR A 722 -37.56 -3.68 25.49
C THR A 722 -39.00 -3.19 25.23
N GLY A 723 -39.65 -2.62 26.25
CA GLY A 723 -41.00 -2.07 26.14
C GLY A 723 -42.10 -3.14 26.06
N GLY A 724 -41.88 -4.32 26.66
CA GLY A 724 -42.84 -5.43 26.67
C GLY A 724 -42.81 -6.28 25.40
N ASN A 725 -41.68 -6.36 24.71
CA ASN A 725 -41.51 -7.10 23.46
C ASN A 725 -40.25 -7.95 23.45
N ILE A 726 -40.32 -9.11 22.79
CA ILE A 726 -39.18 -9.98 22.52
C ILE A 726 -38.71 -9.71 21.11
N ASN A 727 -37.44 -9.36 20.96
CA ASN A 727 -36.83 -9.08 19.66
C ASN A 727 -36.38 -10.39 19.00
N VAL A 728 -36.90 -10.68 17.82
CA VAL A 728 -36.56 -11.89 17.04
C VAL A 728 -35.67 -11.50 15.85
N ASN A 729 -34.50 -12.11 15.78
CA ASN A 729 -33.52 -11.96 14.71
C ASN A 729 -33.37 -13.31 13.99
N LEU A 730 -33.91 -13.42 12.78
CA LEU A 730 -33.84 -14.64 11.96
C LEU A 730 -32.91 -14.43 10.76
N LYS A 731 -31.83 -15.20 10.66
CA LYS A 731 -30.94 -15.23 9.49
C LYS A 731 -31.37 -16.38 8.56
N LEU A 732 -31.89 -16.04 7.37
CA LEU A 732 -32.18 -16.97 6.29
C LEU A 732 -30.99 -17.04 5.33
N GLU A 733 -30.20 -18.11 5.36
CA GLU A 733 -28.98 -18.28 4.60
C GLU A 733 -29.21 -19.18 3.36
N CYS A 734 -28.62 -18.82 2.23
CA CYS A 734 -28.63 -19.66 1.04
C CYS A 734 -27.73 -20.88 1.25
N GLY A 735 -28.22 -22.07 0.91
CA GLY A 735 -27.41 -23.29 0.94
C GLY A 735 -28.10 -24.49 0.29
N ASN A 736 -27.35 -25.56 0.07
CA ASN A 736 -27.78 -26.71 -0.74
C ASN A 736 -28.79 -27.61 0.00
N SER A 737 -28.82 -27.53 1.34
CA SER A 737 -29.67 -28.34 2.21
C SER A 737 -30.40 -27.46 3.23
N SER A 738 -31.63 -27.84 3.57
CA SER A 738 -32.40 -27.12 4.57
C SER A 738 -32.03 -27.54 5.99
N SER A 739 -31.69 -26.57 6.86
CA SER A 739 -31.43 -26.82 8.28
C SER A 739 -31.87 -25.64 9.15
N PHE A 740 -32.48 -25.89 10.30
CA PHE A 740 -32.92 -24.86 11.25
C PHE A 740 -32.18 -25.00 12.58
N ILE A 741 -31.67 -23.88 13.10
CA ILE A 741 -30.89 -23.81 14.33
C ILE A 741 -31.39 -22.63 15.18
N ILE A 742 -31.57 -22.87 16.48
CA ILE A 742 -31.79 -21.83 17.49
C ILE A 742 -30.42 -21.49 18.07
N ASN A 743 -29.87 -20.33 17.74
CA ASN A 743 -28.56 -19.89 18.21
C ASN A 743 -28.62 -19.38 19.65
N GLU A 744 -29.64 -18.58 19.97
CA GLU A 744 -29.84 -18.03 21.31
C GLU A 744 -31.33 -17.85 21.60
N GLN A 745 -31.74 -18.16 22.83
CA GLN A 745 -33.07 -17.88 23.35
C GLN A 745 -32.95 -17.36 24.78
N SER A 746 -32.96 -16.04 24.92
CA SER A 746 -32.99 -15.33 26.21
C SER A 746 -34.41 -14.80 26.49
N PRO A 747 -34.71 -14.32 27.70
CA PRO A 747 -36.07 -13.87 28.05
C PRO A 747 -36.66 -12.83 27.08
N CYS A 748 -35.82 -11.97 26.51
CA CYS A 748 -36.26 -10.85 25.65
C CYS A 748 -35.60 -10.78 24.27
N HIS A 749 -34.79 -11.78 23.90
CA HIS A 749 -34.17 -11.88 22.57
C HIS A 749 -34.18 -13.32 22.06
N LEU A 750 -34.41 -13.48 20.76
CA LEU A 750 -34.39 -14.76 20.07
C LEU A 750 -33.55 -14.64 18.78
N ILE A 751 -32.48 -15.43 18.68
CA ILE A 751 -31.60 -15.45 17.51
C ILE A 751 -31.69 -16.81 16.84
N LEU A 752 -32.13 -16.82 15.59
CA LEU A 752 -32.44 -18.01 14.81
C LEU A 752 -31.65 -18.01 13.49
N LYS A 753 -31.25 -19.20 13.02
CA LYS A 753 -30.65 -19.41 11.69
C LYS A 753 -31.40 -20.50 10.94
N GLN A 754 -31.75 -20.22 9.69
CA GLN A 754 -32.32 -21.18 8.74
C GLN A 754 -31.46 -21.18 7.48
N VAL A 755 -30.95 -22.33 7.06
CA VAL A 755 -30.34 -22.52 5.74
C VAL A 755 -31.40 -23.08 4.80
N SER A 756 -31.52 -22.58 3.58
CA SER A 756 -32.47 -23.13 2.59
C SER A 756 -32.06 -22.76 1.15
N PRO A 757 -32.19 -23.68 0.17
CA PRO A 757 -31.95 -23.34 -1.24
C PRO A 757 -32.99 -22.36 -1.79
N GLN A 758 -34.16 -22.27 -1.17
CA GLN A 758 -35.28 -21.44 -1.63
C GLN A 758 -35.05 -19.93 -1.44
N VAL A 759 -34.10 -19.54 -0.56
CA VAL A 759 -33.76 -18.12 -0.36
C VAL A 759 -32.67 -17.63 -1.34
N CYS A 760 -31.93 -18.55 -1.97
CA CYS A 760 -30.82 -18.25 -2.87
C CYS A 760 -31.15 -17.25 -3.99
N PRO A 761 -32.32 -17.30 -4.65
CA PRO A 761 -32.68 -16.34 -5.67
C PRO A 761 -32.71 -14.89 -5.18
N LEU A 762 -33.13 -14.63 -3.93
CA LEU A 762 -33.17 -13.27 -3.36
C LEU A 762 -31.78 -12.68 -3.17
N VAL A 763 -30.80 -13.52 -2.88
CA VAL A 763 -29.41 -13.12 -2.63
C VAL A 763 -28.53 -13.31 -3.88
N GLY A 764 -29.14 -13.46 -5.06
CA GLY A 764 -28.43 -13.57 -6.33
C GLY A 764 -27.45 -14.75 -6.39
N ALA A 765 -27.75 -15.85 -5.70
CA ALA A 765 -26.90 -17.03 -5.60
C ALA A 765 -27.65 -18.29 -6.07
N SER A 766 -26.91 -19.37 -6.36
CA SER A 766 -27.50 -20.71 -6.50
C SER A 766 -27.38 -21.54 -5.21
N GLY A 767 -28.23 -22.57 -5.08
CA GLY A 767 -28.15 -23.57 -4.01
C GLY A 767 -27.03 -24.59 -4.21
N SER A 768 -25.95 -24.22 -4.91
CA SER A 768 -24.65 -24.87 -5.03
C SER A 768 -23.58 -23.78 -4.95
N GLU A 769 -22.34 -24.06 -4.58
CA GLU A 769 -21.27 -23.05 -4.65
C GLU A 769 -21.11 -22.56 -6.10
N ASP A 770 -21.35 -21.26 -6.31
CA ASP A 770 -21.54 -20.68 -7.64
C ASP A 770 -20.27 -20.79 -8.47
N ARG A 771 -20.34 -21.62 -9.53
CA ARG A 771 -19.46 -21.57 -10.69
C ARG A 771 -20.06 -20.60 -11.71
N PRO A 772 -19.38 -19.51 -12.11
CA PRO A 772 -19.92 -18.57 -13.08
C PRO A 772 -20.19 -19.25 -14.43
N ALA A 773 -21.29 -18.90 -15.09
CA ALA A 773 -21.64 -19.39 -16.41
C ALA A 773 -20.58 -18.94 -17.44
N GLY A 774 -19.74 -19.88 -17.89
CA GLY A 774 -18.59 -19.64 -18.76
C GLY A 774 -17.36 -20.50 -18.42
N THR A 775 -17.30 -21.02 -17.19
CA THR A 775 -16.17 -21.81 -16.70
C THR A 775 -16.20 -23.22 -17.32
N THR A 776 -15.34 -23.53 -18.29
CA THR A 776 -15.23 -24.87 -18.90
C THR A 776 -13.90 -25.50 -18.46
N THR A 777 -13.91 -26.51 -17.57
CA THR A 777 -12.67 -27.20 -17.11
C THR A 777 -12.47 -28.57 -17.73
N THR A 778 -13.25 -28.96 -18.74
CA THR A 778 -13.09 -30.27 -19.40
C THR A 778 -12.24 -30.15 -20.66
N ILE A 779 -10.92 -30.10 -20.49
CA ILE A 779 -10.01 -30.53 -21.58
C ILE A 779 -10.05 -32.06 -21.60
N LYS A 780 -10.85 -32.62 -22.50
CA LYS A 780 -10.94 -34.07 -22.71
C LYS A 780 -9.72 -34.52 -23.53
N PRO A 781 -9.04 -35.62 -23.19
CA PRO A 781 -7.90 -36.11 -23.99
C PRO A 781 -8.36 -36.55 -25.40
N PRO A 782 -7.58 -36.29 -26.46
CA PRO A 782 -7.97 -36.64 -27.82
C PRO A 782 -7.90 -38.15 -28.05
N GLY A 783 -9.03 -38.74 -28.46
CA GLY A 783 -9.11 -40.09 -29.03
C GLY A 783 -8.87 -40.06 -30.55
N PRO A 784 -8.56 -41.21 -31.17
CA PRO A 784 -7.89 -41.24 -32.46
C PRO A 784 -8.82 -40.90 -33.64
N THR A 785 -8.20 -40.20 -34.59
CA THR A 785 -8.63 -39.81 -35.93
C THR A 785 -9.57 -40.79 -36.65
N SER A 786 -10.62 -40.25 -37.26
CA SER A 786 -11.25 -40.86 -38.44
C SER A 786 -11.51 -39.80 -39.51
N ILE A 787 -11.06 -40.15 -40.72
CA ILE A 787 -11.08 -39.40 -41.97
C ILE A 787 -12.46 -39.51 -42.60
N VAL A 788 -13.10 -38.39 -42.98
CA VAL A 788 -14.09 -38.35 -44.07
C VAL A 788 -14.01 -37.02 -44.84
N THR A 789 -13.89 -37.15 -46.16
CA THR A 789 -13.75 -36.16 -47.24
C THR A 789 -15.01 -35.32 -47.51
N PRO A 790 -14.90 -34.17 -48.23
CA PRO A 790 -15.95 -33.15 -48.35
C PRO A 790 -16.83 -33.35 -49.58
N THR A 791 -18.05 -32.81 -49.58
CA THR A 791 -18.86 -32.70 -50.81
C THR A 791 -19.77 -31.46 -50.81
N LYS A 792 -19.50 -30.60 -51.82
CA LYS A 792 -20.40 -29.72 -52.58
C LYS A 792 -21.03 -28.47 -51.93
N SER A 793 -20.49 -27.32 -52.36
CA SER A 793 -21.17 -26.07 -52.72
C SER A 793 -22.37 -26.33 -53.68
N PRO A 794 -23.30 -25.38 -54.03
CA PRO A 794 -22.91 -24.06 -54.57
C PRO A 794 -23.93 -22.87 -54.62
N ILE A 795 -23.45 -21.68 -55.06
CA ILE A 795 -24.09 -20.70 -56.00
C ILE A 795 -25.26 -19.82 -55.42
N THR A 796 -25.44 -18.49 -55.66
CA THR A 796 -25.06 -17.50 -56.70
C THR A 796 -25.25 -16.03 -56.20
N SER A 797 -24.49 -15.10 -56.82
CA SER A 797 -24.80 -13.71 -57.33
C SER A 797 -25.82 -12.79 -56.62
N THR A 798 -25.71 -11.45 -56.64
CA THR A 798 -25.63 -10.55 -57.82
C THR A 798 -25.37 -9.08 -57.40
N ALA A 799 -25.08 -8.24 -58.39
CA ALA A 799 -24.43 -6.92 -58.39
C ALA A 799 -25.29 -5.64 -58.13
N ILE A 800 -24.61 -4.53 -57.75
CA ILE A 800 -24.59 -3.12 -58.27
C ILE A 800 -25.92 -2.54 -58.81
N PRO A 801 -26.41 -1.28 -58.51
CA PRO A 801 -25.76 -0.01 -58.94
C PRO A 801 -25.99 1.32 -58.16
N THR A 802 -25.29 2.32 -58.69
CA THR A 802 -25.07 3.78 -58.48
C THR A 802 -26.26 4.76 -58.49
N VAL A 803 -25.92 6.06 -58.22
CA VAL A 803 -26.53 7.39 -58.62
C VAL A 803 -27.18 8.15 -57.43
N ALA A 804 -27.21 9.48 -57.26
CA ALA A 804 -26.39 10.68 -57.56
C ALA A 804 -27.08 11.91 -56.87
N THR A 805 -26.30 12.95 -56.51
CA THR A 805 -26.60 14.42 -56.43
C THR A 805 -27.87 14.99 -55.75
N SER A 806 -27.70 16.00 -54.87
CA SER A 806 -28.14 17.40 -55.15
C SER A 806 -27.77 18.41 -54.03
N SER A 807 -27.70 19.67 -54.46
CA SER A 807 -27.17 20.92 -53.89
C SER A 807 -28.12 21.72 -52.98
N SER A 808 -27.58 22.62 -52.13
CA SER A 808 -27.87 24.07 -52.15
C SER A 808 -27.23 24.86 -50.98
N THR A 809 -26.85 26.10 -51.29
CA THR A 809 -26.38 27.25 -50.46
C THR A 809 -27.29 28.46 -50.79
N PRO A 810 -27.07 29.72 -50.32
CA PRO A 810 -26.63 30.29 -49.02
C PRO A 810 -27.51 31.53 -48.61
N ALA A 811 -27.14 32.25 -47.53
CA ALA A 811 -27.33 33.71 -47.44
C ALA A 811 -26.39 34.37 -46.42
N SER A 812 -25.91 35.56 -46.79
CA SER A 812 -24.86 36.42 -46.20
C SER A 812 -25.42 37.47 -45.22
N GLU A 813 -24.55 38.13 -44.43
CA GLU A 813 -24.30 39.60 -44.52
C GLU A 813 -23.19 40.12 -43.57
N LYS A 814 -22.57 41.23 -44.01
CA LYS A 814 -21.37 41.97 -43.53
C LYS A 814 -21.74 43.19 -42.67
N SER A 815 -20.78 43.72 -41.89
CA SER A 815 -20.20 45.11 -41.96
C SER A 815 -19.51 45.48 -40.62
N ASP A 816 -18.20 45.78 -40.62
CA ASP A 816 -17.53 47.11 -40.52
C ASP A 816 -17.77 47.84 -39.18
N GLY A 817 -16.85 48.49 -38.46
CA GLY A 817 -15.45 48.90 -38.63
C GLY A 817 -15.16 50.08 -37.66
N ASP A 818 -13.91 50.18 -37.20
CA ASP A 818 -13.18 51.37 -36.72
C ASP A 818 -13.24 51.96 -35.27
N SER A 819 -12.08 52.57 -35.00
CA SER A 819 -11.31 52.97 -33.81
C SER A 819 -11.62 54.34 -33.17
N ASN A 820 -11.18 54.55 -31.90
CA ASN A 820 -10.28 55.64 -31.42
C ASN A 820 -10.35 55.92 -29.89
N ALA A 821 -9.19 56.27 -29.30
CA ALA A 821 -9.01 57.01 -28.02
C ALA A 821 -8.69 58.51 -28.35
N PRO A 822 -8.26 59.43 -27.45
CA PRO A 822 -8.17 59.52 -25.96
C PRO A 822 -8.65 60.93 -25.41
N SER A 823 -8.07 61.42 -24.28
CA SER A 823 -8.00 62.80 -23.69
C SER A 823 -8.96 63.17 -22.52
N ASP A 824 -8.68 64.02 -21.52
CA ASP A 824 -7.49 64.58 -20.82
C ASP A 824 -7.97 65.50 -19.64
N GLY A 825 -7.12 65.80 -18.63
CA GLY A 825 -7.20 66.93 -17.65
C GLY A 825 -8.16 66.86 -16.44
N GLY A 826 -7.91 67.39 -15.22
CA GLY A 826 -6.83 68.19 -14.62
C GLY A 826 -7.15 68.58 -13.14
N THR A 827 -6.08 68.79 -12.35
CA THR A 827 -5.85 69.53 -11.07
C THR A 827 -6.99 70.06 -10.16
N ASP A 828 -6.89 69.86 -8.82
CA ASP A 828 -6.61 70.94 -7.85
C ASP A 828 -6.30 70.47 -6.40
N SER A 829 -5.92 71.43 -5.55
CA SER A 829 -5.06 71.37 -4.36
C SER A 829 -5.78 71.48 -2.99
N GLY A 830 -5.08 71.04 -1.92
CA GLY A 830 -5.44 71.21 -0.49
C GLY A 830 -5.48 69.88 0.27
N GLY A 831 -4.89 69.64 1.44
CA GLY A 831 -4.23 70.46 2.45
C GLY A 831 -4.26 69.66 3.76
N GLY A 832 -3.09 69.33 4.32
CA GLY A 832 -2.85 69.35 5.76
C GLY A 832 -3.65 68.44 6.73
N SER A 833 -4.04 67.21 6.39
CA SER A 833 -4.58 66.26 7.41
C SER A 833 -4.20 64.79 7.19
N VAL A 834 -3.56 64.46 6.07
CA VAL A 834 -3.38 63.08 5.61
C VAL A 834 -2.05 62.46 6.10
N GLY A 835 -1.02 63.28 6.32
CA GLY A 835 0.32 62.79 6.72
C GLY A 835 0.39 62.22 8.14
N ILE A 836 -0.37 62.77 9.10
CA ILE A 836 -0.38 62.28 10.49
C ILE A 836 -1.14 60.96 10.60
N ILE A 837 -2.22 60.81 9.83
CA ILE A 837 -3.02 59.58 9.79
C ILE A 837 -2.22 58.46 9.10
N LEU A 838 -1.51 58.75 8.00
CA LEU A 838 -0.62 57.77 7.37
C LEU A 838 0.58 57.39 8.24
N ALA A 839 1.15 58.31 9.03
CA ALA A 839 2.25 58.00 9.95
C ALA A 839 1.79 57.12 11.13
N VAL A 840 0.59 57.35 11.67
CA VAL A 840 0.02 56.51 12.74
C VAL A 840 -0.42 55.14 12.19
N LEU A 841 -1.00 55.09 10.99
CA LEU A 841 -1.37 53.82 10.34
C LEU A 841 -0.13 52.98 9.96
N THR A 842 0.98 53.62 9.55
CA THR A 842 2.25 52.93 9.28
C THR A 842 2.92 52.42 10.55
N LEU A 843 2.85 53.16 11.66
CA LEU A 843 3.34 52.69 12.97
C LEU A 843 2.50 51.55 13.55
N ILE A 844 1.18 51.58 13.39
CA ILE A 844 0.28 50.49 13.83
C ILE A 844 0.48 49.25 12.96
N SER A 845 0.71 49.41 11.66
CA SER A 845 1.00 48.28 10.76
C SER A 845 2.41 47.71 10.96
N LEU A 846 3.42 48.53 11.31
CA LEU A 846 4.75 48.05 11.70
C LEU A 846 4.75 47.33 13.06
N ALA A 847 4.00 47.82 14.05
CA ALA A 847 3.82 47.13 15.33
C ALA A 847 3.00 45.83 15.17
N GLY A 848 1.99 45.85 14.29
CA GLY A 848 1.22 44.66 13.89
C GLY A 848 2.09 43.63 13.18
N ALA A 849 2.94 44.05 12.24
CA ALA A 849 3.87 43.17 11.53
C ALA A 849 4.96 42.59 12.45
N GLY A 850 5.47 43.38 13.40
CA GLY A 850 6.43 42.92 14.41
C GLY A 850 5.83 41.91 15.39
N GLY A 851 4.60 42.16 15.87
CA GLY A 851 3.85 41.21 16.69
C GLY A 851 3.47 39.93 15.93
N PHE A 852 3.12 40.07 14.66
CA PHE A 852 2.78 38.95 13.78
C PHE A 852 3.99 38.08 13.42
N MET A 853 5.17 38.69 13.20
CA MET A 853 6.45 37.98 12.98
C MET A 853 6.92 37.24 14.25
N LEU A 854 6.71 37.82 15.45
CA LEU A 854 7.04 37.16 16.73
C LEU A 854 6.13 35.96 17.05
N LEU A 855 4.89 35.94 16.55
CA LEU A 855 3.92 34.87 16.78
C LEU A 855 4.01 33.71 15.79
N ARG A 856 4.75 33.86 14.69
CA ARG A 856 4.85 32.87 13.59
C ARG A 856 5.98 31.85 13.77
N ASN A 857 6.92 32.08 14.70
CA ASN A 857 8.02 31.16 14.99
C ASN A 857 7.73 30.33 16.28
N PRO A 858 7.65 28.97 16.20
CA PRO A 858 7.31 28.11 17.33
C PRO A 858 8.29 28.22 18.52
N GLU A 859 9.61 28.33 18.25
CA GLU A 859 10.65 28.33 19.29
C GLU A 859 10.67 29.65 20.08
N ARG A 860 10.43 30.79 19.42
CA ARG A 860 10.35 32.11 20.09
C ARG A 860 9.07 32.27 20.92
N ARG A 861 7.99 31.59 20.54
CA ARG A 861 6.73 31.57 21.30
C ARG A 861 6.88 30.85 22.64
N ASP A 862 7.69 29.79 22.67
CA ASP A 862 7.96 29.05 23.91
C ASP A 862 8.99 29.74 24.81
N GLN A 863 9.93 30.51 24.25
CA GLN A 863 10.80 31.41 25.02
C GLN A 863 10.01 32.55 25.71
N LEU A 864 9.04 33.17 25.02
CA LEU A 864 8.16 34.19 25.63
C LEU A 864 7.22 33.60 26.68
N ARG A 865 6.73 32.37 26.50
CA ARG A 865 5.95 31.64 27.52
C ARG A 865 6.79 31.27 28.75
N SER A 866 8.09 31.06 28.59
CA SER A 866 9.01 30.79 29.71
C SER A 866 9.22 32.01 30.62
N LEU A 867 9.09 33.23 30.09
CA LEU A 867 9.23 34.49 30.85
C LEU A 867 8.03 34.79 31.75
N PHE A 868 6.85 34.22 31.47
CA PHE A 868 5.62 34.46 32.22
C PHE A 868 5.15 33.29 33.09
N ARG A 869 5.86 32.16 33.11
CA ARG A 869 5.45 30.99 33.90
C ARG A 869 6.11 30.99 35.28
N ARG A 870 5.37 31.49 36.29
CA ARG A 870 5.65 31.16 37.69
C ARG A 870 5.55 29.64 37.89
N ARG A 871 6.46 29.14 38.75
CA ARG A 871 6.80 27.74 39.05
C ARG A 871 5.63 26.78 39.35
N ASN A 872 5.91 25.51 38.99
CA ASN A 872 5.37 24.21 39.46
C ASN A 872 4.04 23.71 38.88
N VAL A 873 4.08 22.63 38.08
CA VAL A 873 3.77 21.24 38.49
C VAL A 873 4.39 20.29 37.44
N LEU A 874 5.17 19.31 37.90
CA LEU A 874 5.68 18.17 37.11
C LEU A 874 4.63 17.05 37.19
N VAL A 875 4.22 16.50 36.05
CA VAL A 875 3.56 15.19 35.96
C VAL A 875 4.39 14.33 35.00
N GLN A 876 5.08 13.34 35.56
CA GLN A 876 5.64 12.20 34.82
C GLN A 876 4.50 11.24 34.49
N TYR A 877 4.45 10.73 33.26
CA TYR A 877 3.84 9.44 32.98
C TYR A 877 4.93 8.44 32.63
N SER A 878 5.08 7.46 33.52
CA SER A 878 5.72 6.17 33.31
C SER A 878 4.90 5.39 32.29
N ARG A 879 5.54 4.74 31.33
CA ARG A 879 4.92 3.78 30.41
C ARG A 879 5.33 2.39 30.90
N ASP A 880 4.52 1.82 31.78
CA ASP A 880 4.66 0.43 32.20
C ASP A 880 4.04 -0.50 31.15
N ASN A 881 4.75 -1.60 30.91
CA ASN A 881 4.35 -2.77 30.14
C ASN A 881 3.07 -3.40 30.70
N LEU A 882 2.22 -3.94 29.81
CA LEU A 882 1.48 -5.17 30.06
C LEU A 882 1.06 -5.78 28.71
N ALA A 883 1.69 -6.91 28.42
CA ALA A 883 1.18 -7.96 27.56
C ALA A 883 0.08 -8.75 28.30
N ASP A 884 -0.60 -9.58 27.52
CA ASP A 884 -1.59 -10.63 27.82
C ASP A 884 -3.06 -10.31 27.49
N ASP A 885 -3.63 -11.28 26.75
CA ASP A 885 -4.97 -11.45 26.19
C ASP A 885 -5.32 -10.70 24.88
N PHE A 886 -4.78 -11.17 23.74
CA PHE A 886 -5.51 -11.99 22.73
C PHE A 886 -4.61 -12.35 21.55
#